data_AF-A0A399T1I8-F1
#
_entry.id   AF-A0A399T1I8-F1
#
_cell.length_a   1.000
_cell.length_b   1.000
_cell.length_c   1.000
_cell.angle_alpha   90.00
_cell.angle_beta   90.00
_cell.angle_gamma   90.00
#
_symmetry.space_group_name_H-M   'P 1'
#
loop_
_entity.id
_entity.type
_entity.pdbx_description
1 polymer ?
#
loop_
_entity_poly.entity_id
_entity_poly.type
_entity_poly.pdbx_seq_one_letter_code
_entity_poly.pdbx_strand_id
1 'polypeptide(L)'
;MNVATQAGGLQWNRLPSDAEIEQAVQELIRNSGGDISVNGETVDRRRFEVSRVVKFHTKNLAGKREPGTISGAHIFSSTQGTYGTAINSYSLVQNSQTGKFHFIGTRMGYRPSSLQQAYDDDVKGTQTGYNMAPGFAPPLDSASEESSSEAPGTGSSSEDEVPWEAIIGLIGAGGAAALGRKLFKKPKTTTKKTTSKKNEKEEKEEEEKVKYILNLNKENFQLAQNQPDVLEVVVYKITPKTQRKYPAAQIRIVSPEKALKVTPPQASGSVSAQLLLSGKPEKASFDLMVQASADGHEFQKSVRIQTQTKPRISIETIPAGKRSLRPDTYQVLTIQAQVLDEEGTSLPELTEQIVFKPQSDWIDLSEPVIDDEKIAINMGSTSPNPNNKTANMPGSVFLSLYMDDVPEGEPPLQNDLEIALLDCRIETEIEDATFPVSDEMSEITFDAWIENAGEEKGWNFSAEYRIGVDPADPLTMIDIEKQNETRVSVRLTGPLVSPGENESVISRTLAISAAQGDEEPIERHLTIMVSQEGLLIRHGVNKSGDLPFTANKPHESFIDFALNIYDPQSNQIIVDSEGLKDLQFELLSDDDKTLNLMSVLLPQFEFIDLLGNIPYGHYKFTTQAEIPGIGDIHSIKYKVSAPVVNHEKPELFEKIINVKVKTYGIGDEFPDWVKAYEECKYVLNNYMPAGDSKNKLYDILESQKMKLGVEGMVEMRNRIWKIAGELILAEGAEGYKLEEAWANLITTTLEWTEWAGDIAFNALTAYFTGGLGSTALGLTKSTMIDAIKMMYYEPNATAEDFWNLQKEKIMSVLMSQTKGRLLSIENIELIVGKNKPLAYAVYIATEFAYNLYQTNYSVWEAAKLTAQGLTEEMIMRKLTEKLHREYMNRQTGFASPKEFFEDFMKNTKTEMGKKVLSQKKLLEIMRDPEKVRTIKKWGSPELKEIFVRTRKSIYNVHDIKLKQAIAQKLGIPQHEVIIDEFRTPGADPNSVNTDRDYRVLRKVKTAEGKIEFHEVETQKWKEDSYDIFGELTGKPEGISNQEWAEKHQQRGTDRFDAEACSDYSDHVVNPKTGEVEILDANIKQVKKGNSRLISAEKTGEMYKNKVQNSIDNGTKPEAYAQLQKGIKTLEDVRKGYKSQNLDIPELDPKTQLAMNYAKQVSTQITSDADPHRVEKIEKTIKRVTGHDLKTLNEAIKNGFKDLKTFDKGVPSNS
;
A
#
# COMPACT_ATOMS: atom_id res chain seq x y z
N MET A 1 3.88 -17.91 3.54
CA MET A 1 3.36 -17.71 4.91
C MET A 1 3.72 -16.30 5.35
N ASN A 2 2.71 -15.50 5.69
CA ASN A 2 2.87 -14.10 6.13
C ASN A 2 3.58 -14.07 7.49
N VAL A 3 4.66 -13.28 7.59
CA VAL A 3 5.50 -13.14 8.80
C VAL A 3 4.78 -12.32 9.90
N ALA A 4 3.58 -11.82 9.64
CA ALA A 4 2.81 -10.94 10.53
C ALA A 4 1.95 -11.66 11.59
N THR A 5 1.91 -13.00 11.63
CA THR A 5 0.92 -13.75 12.43
C THR A 5 1.51 -14.76 13.43
N GLN A 6 2.65 -14.45 14.06
CA GLN A 6 3.22 -15.32 15.11
C GLN A 6 3.45 -14.68 16.49
N ALA A 7 3.18 -13.39 16.67
CA ALA A 7 2.84 -12.83 17.98
C ALA A 7 1.35 -12.47 17.93
N GLY A 8 0.55 -12.99 18.86
CA GLY A 8 -0.89 -12.70 18.94
C GLY A 8 -1.17 -11.19 18.89
N GLY A 9 -2.34 -10.81 18.37
CA GLY A 9 -2.74 -9.45 17.97
C GLY A 9 -2.80 -8.37 19.06
N LEU A 10 -1.89 -8.37 20.03
CA LEU A 10 -1.73 -7.34 21.04
C LEU A 10 -1.09 -6.10 20.40
N GLN A 11 -1.87 -5.02 20.38
CA GLN A 11 -1.44 -3.70 19.96
C GLN A 11 -1.70 -2.73 21.11
N TRP A 12 -0.73 -1.87 21.41
CA TRP A 12 -0.84 -0.88 22.47
C TRP A 12 -0.81 0.54 21.91
N ASN A 13 -1.69 1.41 22.39
CA ASN A 13 -1.72 2.82 21.98
C ASN A 13 -0.59 3.65 22.62
N ARG A 14 0.14 3.06 23.57
CA ARG A 14 1.35 3.58 24.23
C ARG A 14 2.41 2.49 24.27
N LEU A 15 3.63 2.81 24.69
CA LEU A 15 4.62 1.79 25.02
C LEU A 15 4.03 0.82 26.07
N PRO A 16 4.12 -0.51 25.87
CA PRO A 16 3.58 -1.48 26.80
C PRO A 16 4.36 -1.47 28.11
N SER A 17 3.66 -1.69 29.22
CA SER A 17 4.21 -1.90 30.55
C SER A 17 4.85 -3.28 30.68
N ASP A 18 5.64 -3.49 31.73
CA ASP A 18 6.27 -4.77 32.02
C ASP A 18 5.28 -5.93 32.14
N ALA A 19 4.10 -5.70 32.74
CA ALA A 19 3.04 -6.69 32.84
C ALA A 19 2.42 -7.02 31.47
N GLU A 20 2.24 -6.02 30.60
CA GLU A 20 1.73 -6.20 29.23
C GLU A 20 2.74 -6.95 28.34
N ILE A 21 4.03 -6.71 28.53
CA ILE A 21 5.11 -7.45 27.85
C ILE A 21 5.15 -8.90 28.33
N GLU A 22 5.04 -9.14 29.64
CA GLU A 22 5.00 -10.50 30.18
C GLU A 22 3.78 -11.28 29.65
N GLN A 23 2.62 -10.63 29.57
CA GLN A 23 1.43 -11.21 28.94
C GLN A 23 1.67 -11.57 27.47
N ALA A 24 2.33 -10.71 26.71
CA ALA A 24 2.67 -10.97 25.30
C ALA A 24 3.65 -12.15 25.15
N VAL A 25 4.61 -12.30 26.07
CA VAL A 25 5.52 -13.47 26.11
C VAL A 25 4.74 -14.76 26.37
N GLN A 26 3.79 -14.76 27.31
CA GLN A 26 2.96 -15.94 27.61
C GLN A 26 2.06 -16.32 26.42
N GLU A 27 1.55 -15.33 25.68
CA GLU A 27 0.76 -15.58 24.47
C GLU A 27 1.63 -16.12 23.33
N LEU A 28 2.86 -15.61 23.16
CA LEU A 28 3.84 -16.13 22.21
C LEU A 28 4.18 -17.60 22.48
N ILE A 29 4.40 -17.97 23.74
CA ILE A 29 4.66 -19.37 24.16
C ILE A 29 3.48 -20.27 23.82
N ARG A 30 2.25 -19.82 24.12
CA ARG A 30 1.02 -20.58 23.90
C ARG A 30 0.72 -20.82 22.42
N ASN A 31 0.92 -19.80 21.59
CA ASN A 31 0.61 -19.87 20.16
C ASN A 31 1.70 -20.58 19.34
N SER A 32 2.92 -20.62 19.86
CA SER A 32 4.07 -21.22 19.17
C SER A 32 4.44 -22.62 19.69
N GLY A 33 3.84 -23.05 20.80
CA GLY A 33 3.99 -24.39 21.38
C GLY A 33 2.92 -25.37 20.88
N GLY A 34 3.32 -26.62 20.64
CA GLY A 34 2.39 -27.70 20.27
C GLY A 34 3.09 -28.86 19.56
N ASP A 35 2.73 -30.08 19.94
CA ASP A 35 3.08 -31.29 19.19
C ASP A 35 2.44 -31.22 17.80
N ILE A 36 3.21 -31.45 16.75
CA ILE A 36 2.63 -31.67 15.42
C ILE A 36 2.21 -33.11 15.34
N SER A 37 0.92 -33.35 15.13
CA SER A 37 0.39 -34.69 14.88
C SER A 37 -0.13 -34.82 13.45
N VAL A 38 0.16 -35.94 12.81
CA VAL A 38 -0.44 -36.34 11.52
C VAL A 38 -1.24 -37.60 11.78
N ASN A 39 -2.53 -37.59 11.45
CA ASN A 39 -3.46 -38.72 11.67
C ASN A 39 -3.54 -39.20 13.13
N GLY A 40 -3.38 -38.29 14.11
CA GLY A 40 -3.45 -38.63 15.54
C GLY A 40 -2.15 -39.17 16.14
N GLU A 41 -1.09 -39.37 15.35
CA GLU A 41 0.26 -39.65 15.85
C GLU A 41 1.10 -38.38 15.89
N THR A 42 1.69 -38.05 17.04
CA THR A 42 2.67 -36.96 17.18
C THR A 42 3.92 -37.28 16.35
N VAL A 43 4.12 -36.54 15.26
CA VAL A 43 5.26 -36.66 14.34
C VAL A 43 6.43 -35.73 14.68
N ASP A 44 6.20 -34.66 15.45
CA ASP A 44 7.25 -33.74 15.90
C ASP A 44 6.85 -33.12 17.25
N ARG A 45 7.60 -33.45 18.30
CA ARG A 45 7.44 -32.82 19.61
C ARG A 45 8.24 -31.53 19.63
N ARG A 46 7.55 -30.40 19.49
CA ARG A 46 8.19 -29.08 19.47
C ARG A 46 8.25 -28.50 20.87
N ARG A 47 9.47 -28.35 21.38
CA ARG A 47 9.75 -27.62 22.60
C ARG A 47 10.02 -26.16 22.24
N PHE A 48 9.18 -25.25 22.73
CA PHE A 48 9.31 -23.82 22.50
C PHE A 48 9.84 -23.15 23.77
N GLU A 49 10.91 -22.37 23.63
CA GLU A 49 11.56 -21.63 24.71
C GLU A 49 11.72 -20.17 24.29
N VAL A 50 11.61 -19.24 25.24
CA VAL A 50 11.75 -17.79 25.00
C VAL A 50 12.85 -17.25 25.92
N SER A 51 13.66 -16.32 25.42
CA SER A 51 14.70 -15.67 26.20
C SER A 51 14.09 -14.73 27.25
N ARG A 52 14.93 -14.22 28.15
CA ARG A 52 14.57 -12.99 28.88
C ARG A 52 14.37 -11.85 27.88
N VAL A 53 13.47 -10.93 28.21
CA VAL A 53 13.22 -9.72 27.41
C VAL A 53 14.43 -8.79 27.55
N VAL A 54 15.05 -8.40 26.44
CA VAL A 54 16.08 -7.36 26.42
C VAL A 54 15.39 -6.02 26.28
N LYS A 55 15.42 -5.21 27.34
CA LYS A 55 14.84 -3.86 27.37
C LYS A 55 15.94 -2.83 27.17
N PHE A 56 15.68 -1.85 26.31
CA PHE A 56 16.66 -0.81 26.02
C PHE A 56 16.03 0.56 25.83
N HIS A 57 16.83 1.59 26.05
CA HIS A 57 16.51 2.97 25.79
C HIS A 57 17.33 3.49 24.62
N THR A 58 16.73 4.36 23.81
CA THR A 58 17.48 5.18 22.85
C THR A 58 18.11 6.36 23.60
N LYS A 59 19.44 6.49 23.51
CA LYS A 59 20.22 7.56 24.18
C LYS A 59 19.73 8.97 23.83
N ASN A 60 19.20 9.16 22.61
CA ASN A 60 18.66 10.45 22.14
C ASN A 60 17.29 10.83 22.75
N LEU A 61 16.64 9.90 23.46
CA LEU A 61 15.36 10.12 24.15
C LEU A 61 15.53 10.12 25.68
N ALA A 62 16.76 9.95 26.19
CA ALA A 62 17.05 10.06 27.62
C ALA A 62 16.78 11.49 28.11
N GLY A 63 16.00 11.63 29.18
CA GLY A 63 15.56 12.93 29.71
C GLY A 63 14.30 13.50 29.07
N LYS A 64 13.71 12.84 28.05
CA LYS A 64 12.47 13.29 27.37
C LYS A 64 11.21 12.49 27.73
N ARG A 65 11.31 11.51 28.64
CA ARG A 65 10.21 10.65 29.12
C ARG A 65 10.42 10.21 30.57
N GLU A 66 9.32 9.81 31.22
CA GLU A 66 9.28 9.37 32.62
C GLU A 66 10.32 8.27 32.97
N PRO A 67 10.98 8.36 34.13
CA PRO A 67 11.83 7.31 34.69
C PRO A 67 11.06 5.98 34.80
N GLY A 68 11.52 4.96 34.07
CA GLY A 68 10.89 3.62 34.04
C GLY A 68 10.26 3.20 32.71
N THR A 69 10.27 4.05 31.67
CA THR A 69 9.68 3.74 30.35
C THR A 69 10.73 3.29 29.32
N ILE A 70 10.65 2.05 28.80
CA ILE A 70 11.57 1.52 27.79
C ILE A 70 11.38 2.19 26.42
N SER A 71 12.43 2.41 25.62
CA SER A 71 12.28 2.89 24.23
C SER A 71 12.05 1.76 23.23
N GLY A 72 12.41 0.53 23.61
CA GLY A 72 12.21 -0.68 22.81
C GLY A 72 12.47 -1.95 23.62
N ALA A 73 12.02 -3.09 23.09
CA ALA A 73 12.25 -4.41 23.65
C ALA A 73 12.54 -5.43 22.54
N HIS A 74 13.47 -6.34 22.80
CA HIS A 74 13.73 -7.53 21.99
C HIS A 74 13.41 -8.81 22.76
N ILE A 75 12.86 -9.78 22.04
CA ILE A 75 12.57 -11.12 22.55
C ILE A 75 13.13 -12.12 21.56
N PHE A 76 13.82 -13.16 22.04
CA PHE A 76 14.27 -14.27 21.21
C PHE A 76 13.50 -15.53 21.56
N SER A 77 13.23 -16.39 20.58
CA SER A 77 12.60 -17.69 20.82
C SER A 77 13.38 -18.81 20.17
N SER A 78 13.46 -19.97 20.82
CA SER A 78 13.99 -21.20 20.26
C SER A 78 12.85 -22.22 20.08
N THR A 79 12.71 -22.78 18.90
CA THR A 79 11.87 -23.95 18.64
C THR A 79 12.76 -25.15 18.39
N GLN A 80 12.74 -26.12 19.30
CA GLN A 80 13.46 -27.38 19.19
C GLN A 80 12.48 -28.45 18.73
N GLY A 81 12.68 -28.96 17.52
CA GLY A 81 11.93 -30.10 16.99
C GLY A 81 12.88 -31.22 16.55
N THR A 82 12.31 -32.31 16.04
CA THR A 82 13.06 -33.48 15.57
C THR A 82 14.10 -33.15 14.47
N TYR A 83 13.91 -32.04 13.75
CA TYR A 83 14.74 -31.63 12.62
C TYR A 83 15.75 -30.51 12.92
N GLY A 84 15.86 -30.08 14.18
CA GLY A 84 16.84 -29.08 14.63
C GLY A 84 16.22 -27.92 15.42
N THR A 85 17.09 -27.00 15.87
CA THR A 85 16.71 -25.81 16.63
C THR A 85 16.62 -24.60 15.71
N ALA A 86 15.46 -23.94 15.68
CA ALA A 86 15.27 -22.65 15.01
C ALA A 86 15.24 -21.53 16.05
N ILE A 87 16.00 -20.45 15.84
CA ILE A 87 15.99 -19.26 16.72
C ILE A 87 15.41 -18.09 15.92
N ASN A 88 14.41 -17.41 16.51
CA ASN A 88 13.75 -16.22 15.95
C ASN A 88 13.94 -15.02 16.88
N SER A 89 13.88 -13.81 16.32
CA SER A 89 13.90 -12.55 17.07
C SER A 89 12.61 -11.78 16.83
N TYR A 90 12.15 -11.08 17.86
CA TYR A 90 10.98 -10.20 17.83
C TYR A 90 11.36 -8.85 18.40
N SER A 91 11.01 -7.78 17.70
CA SER A 91 11.29 -6.40 18.11
C SER A 91 9.99 -5.63 18.32
N LEU A 92 9.92 -4.89 19.43
CA LEU A 92 8.83 -3.95 19.68
C LEU A 92 8.98 -2.74 18.75
N VAL A 93 7.97 -2.48 17.93
CA VAL A 93 7.95 -1.36 16.98
C VAL A 93 6.65 -0.59 17.08
N GLN A 94 6.68 0.69 16.73
CA GLN A 94 5.48 1.50 16.52
C GLN A 94 5.07 1.44 15.06
N ASN A 95 3.81 1.10 14.80
CA ASN A 95 3.24 1.18 13.46
C ASN A 95 3.13 2.65 13.03
N SER A 96 3.76 3.03 11.92
CA SER A 96 3.76 4.42 11.44
C SER A 96 2.40 4.91 10.93
N GLN A 97 1.49 4.01 10.55
CA GLN A 97 0.15 4.36 10.06
C GLN A 97 -0.88 4.44 11.19
N THR A 98 -0.79 3.55 12.18
CA THR A 98 -1.80 3.48 13.27
C THR A 98 -1.32 4.07 14.59
N GLY A 99 -0.03 4.40 14.71
CA GLY A 99 0.59 4.89 15.94
C GLY A 99 0.72 3.84 17.06
N LYS A 100 0.24 2.61 16.84
CA LYS A 100 0.21 1.55 17.87
C LYS A 100 1.50 0.74 17.93
N PHE A 101 1.92 0.39 19.13
CA PHE A 101 3.06 -0.48 19.41
C PHE A 101 2.67 -1.96 19.29
N HIS A 102 3.54 -2.79 18.71
CA HIS A 102 3.38 -4.24 18.65
C HIS A 102 4.74 -4.94 18.42
N PHE A 103 4.82 -6.24 18.69
CA PHE A 103 6.01 -7.04 18.37
C PHE A 103 5.96 -7.54 16.92
N ILE A 104 7.05 -7.34 16.16
CA ILE A 104 7.23 -7.94 14.83
C ILE A 104 8.35 -8.95 14.84
N GLY A 105 8.19 -10.05 14.07
CA GLY A 105 9.29 -10.97 13.81
C GLY A 105 10.36 -10.32 12.95
N THR A 106 11.61 -10.26 13.42
CA THR A 106 12.74 -9.67 12.72
C THR A 106 13.73 -10.75 12.28
N ARG A 107 14.30 -10.55 11.09
CA ARG A 107 15.28 -11.50 10.53
C ARG A 107 16.65 -11.21 11.12
N MET A 108 17.19 -12.15 11.88
CA MET A 108 18.55 -12.04 12.40
C MET A 108 19.59 -12.14 11.27
N GLY A 109 20.54 -11.21 11.23
CA GLY A 109 21.62 -11.16 10.24
C GLY A 109 22.74 -12.20 10.45
N TYR A 110 22.70 -12.93 11.56
CA TYR A 110 23.61 -14.01 11.90
C TYR A 110 22.83 -15.19 12.51
N ARG A 111 23.46 -16.37 12.58
CA ARG A 111 22.85 -17.57 13.15
C ARG A 111 23.47 -17.86 14.53
N PRO A 112 22.82 -17.46 15.63
CA PRO A 112 23.26 -17.84 16.96
C PRO A 112 23.18 -19.36 17.14
N SER A 113 24.12 -19.94 17.88
CA SER A 113 24.17 -21.38 18.17
C SER A 113 23.23 -21.80 19.29
N SER A 114 22.76 -20.85 20.11
CA SER A 114 21.81 -21.07 21.19
C SER A 114 20.96 -19.83 21.46
N LEU A 115 19.82 -20.03 22.13
CA LEU A 115 18.97 -18.93 22.59
C LEU A 115 19.73 -17.99 23.53
N GLN A 116 20.61 -18.53 24.37
CA GLN A 116 21.46 -17.77 25.28
C GLN A 116 22.47 -16.92 24.51
N GLN A 117 23.09 -17.45 23.46
CA GLN A 117 24.01 -16.66 22.64
C GLN A 117 23.29 -15.49 21.93
N ALA A 118 22.09 -15.74 21.41
CA ALA A 118 21.29 -14.68 20.78
C ALA A 118 21.02 -13.52 21.77
N TYR A 119 20.64 -13.87 23.00
CA TYR A 119 20.42 -12.91 24.08
C TYR A 119 21.70 -12.17 24.49
N ASP A 120 22.81 -12.89 24.72
CA ASP A 120 24.07 -12.29 25.17
C ASP A 120 24.68 -11.35 24.12
N ASP A 121 24.60 -11.73 22.84
CA ASP A 121 25.08 -10.91 21.72
C ASP A 121 24.24 -9.61 21.57
N ASP A 122 22.93 -9.67 21.77
CA ASP A 122 22.03 -8.51 21.72
C ASP A 122 22.22 -7.57 22.93
N VAL A 123 22.40 -8.13 24.14
CA VAL A 123 22.76 -7.35 25.34
C VAL A 123 24.10 -6.66 25.14
N LYS A 124 25.10 -7.37 24.60
CA LYS A 124 26.42 -6.78 24.31
C LYS A 124 26.33 -5.71 23.21
N GLY A 125 25.52 -5.91 22.18
CA GLY A 125 25.23 -4.91 21.15
C GLY A 125 24.55 -3.66 21.71
N THR A 126 23.63 -3.83 22.66
CA THR A 126 22.94 -2.74 23.36
C THR A 126 23.90 -1.97 24.28
N GLN A 127 24.82 -2.65 24.96
CA GLN A 127 25.83 -2.03 25.81
C GLN A 127 26.92 -1.27 25.02
N THR A 128 27.24 -1.73 23.80
CA THR A 128 28.31 -1.16 22.97
C THR A 128 27.82 -0.19 21.90
N GLY A 129 26.52 -0.12 21.65
CA GLY A 129 25.92 0.74 20.62
C GLY A 129 25.96 2.23 20.94
N TYR A 130 26.26 3.06 19.93
CA TYR A 130 26.32 4.53 20.05
C TYR A 130 24.99 5.17 20.48
N ASN A 131 23.84 4.55 20.16
CA ASN A 131 22.51 5.14 20.35
C ASN A 131 21.59 4.38 21.33
N MET A 132 22.04 3.31 22.00
CA MET A 132 21.21 2.49 22.91
C MET A 132 21.86 2.31 24.30
N ALA A 133 21.05 2.11 25.35
CA ALA A 133 21.49 1.82 26.73
C ALA A 133 20.56 0.79 27.43
N PRO A 134 21.08 -0.09 28.32
CA PRO A 134 20.25 -1.03 29.11
C PRO A 134 19.36 -0.32 30.15
N GLY A 135 18.13 -0.81 30.35
CA GLY A 135 17.20 -0.35 31.42
C GLY A 135 17.33 -1.19 32.71
N PHE A 136 17.17 -0.56 33.89
CA PHE A 136 17.50 -1.06 35.24
C PHE A 136 16.94 -2.43 35.67
N ALA A 137 17.70 -3.13 36.52
CA ALA A 137 17.19 -4.05 37.55
C ALA A 137 18.02 -3.89 38.86
N PRO A 138 17.40 -3.77 40.06
CA PRO A 138 18.09 -4.04 41.32
C PRO A 138 17.70 -5.43 41.88
N PRO A 139 18.59 -6.05 42.68
CA PRO A 139 18.11 -6.61 43.95
C PRO A 139 19.07 -6.31 45.11
N LEU A 140 18.51 -6.04 46.28
CA LEU A 140 19.18 -6.16 47.58
C LEU A 140 18.24 -6.93 48.52
N ASP A 141 18.77 -8.00 49.12
CA ASP A 141 18.07 -8.93 49.99
C ASP A 141 17.73 -8.34 51.38
N SER A 142 16.56 -8.80 51.87
CA SER A 142 16.18 -9.24 53.24
C SER A 142 16.16 -8.31 54.47
N ALA A 143 14.94 -8.27 55.07
CA ALA A 143 14.55 -8.32 56.51
C ALA A 143 14.96 -7.15 57.45
N SER A 144 14.19 -6.66 58.43
CA SER A 144 13.16 -7.25 59.33
C SER A 144 12.36 -6.16 60.12
N GLU A 145 11.09 -6.46 60.40
CA GLU A 145 10.23 -6.24 61.61
C GLU A 145 10.14 -4.94 62.48
N GLU A 146 8.87 -4.51 62.66
CA GLU A 146 8.10 -4.12 63.89
C GLU A 146 8.22 -2.78 64.68
N SER A 147 7.13 -1.99 64.58
CA SER A 147 6.23 -1.45 65.64
C SER A 147 6.53 -0.21 66.56
N SER A 148 5.67 0.81 66.41
CA SER A 148 4.82 1.55 67.39
C SER A 148 5.30 2.67 68.36
N SER A 149 4.53 3.79 68.31
CA SER A 149 3.94 4.63 69.38
C SER A 149 4.61 5.94 69.91
N GLU A 150 3.74 6.91 70.22
CA GLU A 150 3.93 8.36 70.53
C GLU A 150 3.99 8.75 72.03
N ALA A 151 4.67 9.90 72.29
CA ALA A 151 4.43 11.02 73.25
C ALA A 151 4.48 10.77 74.79
N PRO A 152 4.48 11.78 75.73
CA PRO A 152 4.32 13.26 75.63
C PRO A 152 5.14 14.17 76.62
N GLY A 153 4.96 15.51 76.57
CA GLY A 153 4.69 16.35 77.77
C GLY A 153 5.70 17.40 78.29
N THR A 154 5.24 18.65 78.46
CA THR A 154 5.92 19.89 78.96
C THR A 154 5.55 20.31 80.42
N GLY A 155 6.36 21.15 81.11
CA GLY A 155 5.85 22.05 82.18
C GLY A 155 6.81 22.73 83.22
N SER A 156 7.00 24.06 83.08
CA SER A 156 7.03 25.25 84.03
C SER A 156 7.94 25.48 85.28
N SER A 157 8.60 26.68 85.28
CA SER A 157 8.82 27.81 86.28
C SER A 157 9.27 27.62 87.75
N SER A 158 10.16 28.44 88.36
CA SER A 158 9.94 29.80 88.96
C SER A 158 11.21 30.41 89.65
N GLU A 159 11.14 31.70 90.10
CA GLU A 159 12.17 32.74 90.41
C GLU A 159 12.68 32.90 91.88
N ASP A 160 13.69 33.77 92.15
CA ASP A 160 13.77 34.77 93.27
C ASP A 160 15.03 35.74 93.26
N GLU A 161 14.92 36.93 93.90
CA GLU A 161 15.67 38.25 93.82
C GLU A 161 16.93 38.56 94.71
N VAL A 162 17.65 39.70 94.48
CA VAL A 162 18.73 40.39 95.30
C VAL A 162 18.77 41.99 95.14
N PRO A 163 19.60 42.88 95.79
CA PRO A 163 19.26 44.21 96.41
C PRO A 163 20.01 45.52 95.89
N TRP A 164 19.84 46.75 96.48
CA TRP A 164 20.12 48.13 95.92
C TRP A 164 20.86 49.25 96.79
N GLU A 165 21.46 50.34 96.20
CA GLU A 165 22.46 51.35 96.79
C GLU A 165 22.32 52.90 96.39
N ALA A 166 22.67 53.93 97.24
CA ALA A 166 22.18 55.36 97.18
C ALA A 166 23.16 56.60 96.99
N ILE A 167 22.74 57.75 96.39
CA ILE A 167 23.56 58.98 96.03
C ILE A 167 22.99 60.40 96.43
N ILE A 168 23.78 61.35 96.99
CA ILE A 168 23.36 62.73 97.43
C ILE A 168 23.77 63.87 96.45
N GLY A 169 22.94 64.92 96.23
CA GLY A 169 23.27 66.13 95.43
C GLY A 169 22.92 67.51 96.04
N LEU A 170 23.46 68.59 95.44
CA LEU A 170 23.58 70.00 95.95
C LEU A 170 22.87 71.04 95.04
N ILE A 171 22.35 72.14 95.61
CA ILE A 171 21.66 73.28 94.94
C ILE A 171 22.63 74.21 94.20
N GLY A 172 22.23 74.69 93.01
CA GLY A 172 22.81 75.88 92.37
C GLY A 172 21.87 76.49 91.33
N ALA A 173 21.60 77.79 91.46
CA ALA A 173 20.49 78.55 90.89
C ALA A 173 20.70 79.10 89.46
N GLY A 174 19.60 79.17 88.69
CA GLY A 174 19.20 80.36 87.91
C GLY A 174 19.72 80.58 86.48
N GLY A 175 18.85 80.36 85.49
CA GLY A 175 18.45 81.44 84.57
C GLY A 175 19.05 81.53 83.15
N ALA A 176 18.50 80.72 82.24
CA ALA A 176 18.10 81.03 80.85
C ALA A 176 19.09 81.58 79.77
N ALA A 177 19.25 80.72 78.75
CA ALA A 177 19.26 80.96 77.29
C ALA A 177 20.49 81.59 76.59
N ALA A 178 21.32 80.75 75.95
CA ALA A 178 21.43 80.61 74.48
C ALA A 178 22.77 79.97 74.00
N LEU A 179 22.64 78.89 73.22
CA LEU A 179 23.44 78.45 72.06
C LEU A 179 25.00 78.34 72.10
N GLY A 180 25.48 77.11 71.85
CA GLY A 180 26.59 76.84 70.89
C GLY A 180 27.99 76.58 71.45
N ARG A 181 28.39 75.31 71.66
CA ARG A 181 29.79 74.92 71.89
C ARG A 181 30.55 74.67 70.57
N LYS A 182 31.63 75.43 70.41
CA LYS A 182 32.86 75.23 69.59
C LYS A 182 33.33 73.78 69.56
N LEU A 183 33.68 73.23 68.39
CA LEU A 183 34.99 73.30 67.70
C LEU A 183 36.19 72.78 68.51
N PHE A 184 36.64 71.58 68.12
CA PHE A 184 37.99 71.21 67.69
C PHE A 184 39.23 71.34 68.59
N LYS A 185 40.12 70.38 68.30
CA LYS A 185 41.60 70.39 68.35
C LYS A 185 42.22 70.00 69.70
N LYS A 186 42.88 68.84 69.77
CA LYS A 186 44.20 68.44 69.18
C LYS A 186 45.28 68.49 70.27
N PRO A 187 46.41 67.78 70.11
CA PRO A 187 46.62 66.58 70.89
C PRO A 187 47.98 66.63 71.61
N LYS A 188 48.38 65.42 72.03
CA LYS A 188 49.75 64.89 72.01
C LYS A 188 50.59 64.98 73.29
N THR A 189 51.01 63.77 73.66
CA THR A 189 52.37 63.34 74.05
C THR A 189 52.86 63.51 75.49
N THR A 190 52.94 62.33 76.14
CA THR A 190 54.09 61.73 76.83
C THR A 190 54.61 62.26 78.17
N THR A 191 54.77 61.25 79.04
CA THR A 191 55.87 60.95 79.96
C THR A 191 55.95 61.56 81.37
N LYS A 192 55.76 60.62 82.31
CA LYS A 192 56.63 60.25 83.45
C LYS A 192 56.73 61.17 84.69
N LYS A 193 56.20 60.57 85.76
CA LYS A 193 56.86 60.19 87.03
C LYS A 193 56.93 61.20 88.21
N THR A 194 56.62 60.58 89.36
CA THR A 194 57.31 60.61 90.67
C THR A 194 56.81 61.50 91.83
N THR A 195 56.13 60.82 92.76
CA THR A 195 56.39 60.71 94.23
C THR A 195 56.18 61.87 95.19
N SER A 196 55.24 61.61 96.12
CA SER A 196 55.44 61.42 97.57
C SER A 196 54.90 62.46 98.57
N LYS A 197 54.24 61.87 99.58
CA LYS A 197 54.32 62.11 101.04
C LYS A 197 53.54 63.27 101.70
N LYS A 198 52.66 62.79 102.60
CA LYS A 198 52.50 63.09 104.04
C LYS A 198 51.71 64.34 104.51
N ASN A 199 50.66 63.97 105.26
CA ASN A 199 50.29 64.37 106.63
C ASN A 199 49.67 65.74 106.94
N GLU A 200 48.56 65.58 107.67
CA GLU A 200 48.14 66.27 108.91
C GLU A 200 47.19 67.47 108.83
N LYS A 201 45.98 67.20 109.38
CA LYS A 201 45.23 67.93 110.44
C LYS A 201 45.02 69.44 110.21
N GLU A 202 43.81 69.99 110.35
CA GLU A 202 43.05 70.11 111.60
C GLU A 202 41.68 70.75 111.32
N GLU A 203 40.81 70.68 112.32
CA GLU A 203 39.37 70.90 112.34
C GLU A 203 38.92 72.38 112.28
N LYS A 204 37.68 72.64 111.80
CA LYS A 204 36.52 73.05 112.64
C LYS A 204 35.33 73.62 111.84
N GLU A 205 34.13 73.17 112.25
CA GLU A 205 32.81 73.84 112.44
C GLU A 205 32.28 74.77 111.31
N GLU A 206 31.01 74.82 110.90
CA GLU A 206 29.70 74.26 111.27
C GLU A 206 28.74 74.75 110.15
N GLU A 207 27.80 73.94 109.66
CA GLU A 207 26.52 74.41 109.08
C GLU A 207 25.60 73.19 108.84
N GLU A 208 24.48 73.10 109.58
CA GLU A 208 23.46 72.06 109.41
C GLU A 208 22.82 72.12 108.01
N LYS A 209 23.27 71.25 107.10
CA LYS A 209 22.72 71.12 105.74
C LYS A 209 21.76 69.94 105.64
N VAL A 210 20.47 70.22 105.41
CA VAL A 210 19.51 69.24 104.88
C VAL A 210 20.02 68.74 103.53
N LYS A 211 20.05 67.42 103.32
CA LYS A 211 20.59 66.77 102.11
C LYS A 211 19.52 65.91 101.45
N TYR A 212 19.50 65.85 100.13
CA TYR A 212 18.61 64.98 99.36
C TYR A 212 19.45 63.96 98.59
N ILE A 213 19.03 62.69 98.65
CA ILE A 213 19.66 61.55 97.99
C ILE A 213 18.77 61.01 96.89
N LEU A 214 19.23 61.01 95.64
CA LEU A 214 18.71 60.16 94.57
C LEU A 214 19.27 58.74 94.76
N ASN A 215 18.43 57.81 95.20
CA ASN A 215 18.77 56.41 95.31
C ASN A 215 18.35 55.69 94.02
N LEU A 216 19.26 54.96 93.40
CA LEU A 216 18.98 54.11 92.25
C LEU A 216 19.10 52.67 92.68
N ASN A 217 18.37 51.84 91.98
CA ASN A 217 18.52 50.44 92.10
C ASN A 217 19.86 50.06 91.40
N LYS A 218 19.93 50.04 90.08
CA LYS A 218 21.06 49.61 89.23
C LYS A 218 21.61 50.85 88.53
N GLU A 219 22.93 50.94 88.37
CA GLU A 219 23.55 51.97 87.52
C GLU A 219 23.90 51.47 86.12
N ASN A 220 23.87 50.15 85.91
CA ASN A 220 24.13 49.50 84.62
C ASN A 220 23.08 48.42 84.38
N PHE A 221 22.56 48.35 83.16
CA PHE A 221 21.62 47.33 82.72
C PHE A 221 22.18 46.63 81.47
N GLN A 222 22.14 45.31 81.49
CA GLN A 222 22.27 44.50 80.28
C GLN A 222 20.86 44.12 79.84
N LEU A 223 20.48 44.54 78.64
CA LEU A 223 19.13 44.31 78.12
C LEU A 223 19.20 43.48 76.84
N ALA A 224 18.43 42.39 76.81
CA ALA A 224 18.11 41.63 75.60
C ALA A 224 16.79 42.15 75.00
N GLN A 225 16.60 41.95 73.69
CA GLN A 225 15.39 42.40 73.00
C GLN A 225 14.15 41.72 73.60
N ASN A 226 13.10 42.51 73.85
CA ASN A 226 11.82 42.10 74.46
C ASN A 226 11.90 41.50 75.89
N GLN A 227 13.07 41.52 76.54
CA GLN A 227 13.19 41.17 77.96
C GLN A 227 13.28 42.46 78.79
N PRO A 228 12.26 42.74 79.63
CA PRO A 228 12.28 43.92 80.48
C PRO A 228 13.20 43.73 81.70
N ASP A 229 13.89 44.79 82.12
CA ASP A 229 14.46 44.91 83.47
C ASP A 229 13.90 46.19 84.13
N VAL A 230 13.97 46.29 85.45
CA VAL A 230 13.29 47.35 86.20
C VAL A 230 14.31 48.32 86.80
N LEU A 231 14.12 49.61 86.56
CA LEU A 231 14.85 50.70 87.20
C LEU A 231 13.99 51.35 88.28
N GLU A 232 14.34 51.11 89.54
CA GLU A 232 13.76 51.80 90.68
C GLU A 232 14.59 53.02 91.06
N VAL A 233 13.89 54.13 91.28
CA VAL A 233 14.48 55.41 91.65
C VAL A 233 13.68 55.97 92.83
N VAL A 234 14.36 56.29 93.92
CA VAL A 234 13.73 56.84 95.13
C VAL A 234 14.55 58.02 95.64
N VAL A 235 13.90 59.17 95.85
CA VAL A 235 14.58 60.30 96.49
C VAL A 235 14.36 60.25 98.00
N TYR A 236 15.42 60.33 98.79
CA TYR A 236 15.37 60.44 100.25
C TYR A 236 15.76 61.83 100.71
N LYS A 237 15.01 62.41 101.65
CA LYS A 237 15.40 63.61 102.39
C LYS A 237 16.08 63.18 103.68
N ILE A 238 17.29 63.68 103.89
CA ILE A 238 18.13 63.37 105.04
C ILE A 238 18.35 64.63 105.86
N THR A 239 17.92 64.55 107.12
CA THR A 239 18.25 65.51 108.18
C THR A 239 19.14 64.81 109.22
N PRO A 240 19.79 65.54 110.14
CA PRO A 240 20.64 64.94 111.17
C PRO A 240 19.96 63.87 112.05
N LYS A 241 18.62 63.76 112.04
CA LYS A 241 17.84 62.83 112.88
C LYS A 241 16.98 61.80 112.12
N THR A 242 16.76 61.95 110.81
CA THR A 242 15.87 61.05 110.04
C THR A 242 16.26 60.94 108.56
N GLN A 243 16.14 59.74 107.99
CA GLN A 243 16.11 59.48 106.54
C GLN A 243 14.69 59.02 106.16
N ARG A 244 14.00 59.77 105.31
CA ARG A 244 12.66 59.38 104.83
C ARG A 244 12.55 59.60 103.32
N LYS A 245 11.78 58.74 102.64
CA LYS A 245 11.42 58.95 101.23
C LYS A 245 10.80 60.35 101.10
N TYR A 246 11.15 61.08 100.05
CA TYR A 246 10.68 62.44 99.82
C TYR A 246 9.60 62.44 98.75
N PRO A 247 8.30 62.33 99.11
CA PRO A 247 7.22 62.10 98.16
C PRO A 247 6.99 63.27 97.18
N ALA A 248 7.47 64.47 97.51
CA ALA A 248 7.35 65.65 96.66
C ALA A 248 8.46 65.78 95.58
N ALA A 249 9.42 64.84 95.53
CA ALA A 249 10.44 64.85 94.47
C ALA A 249 9.80 64.54 93.10
N GLN A 250 10.14 65.28 92.05
CA GLN A 250 9.73 64.94 90.68
C GLN A 250 10.84 64.15 89.99
N ILE A 251 10.56 62.94 89.51
CA ILE A 251 11.53 62.08 88.83
C ILE A 251 11.13 61.94 87.36
N ARG A 252 12.11 62.07 86.47
CA ARG A 252 11.98 61.87 85.02
C ARG A 252 13.12 61.02 84.49
N ILE A 253 12.79 60.01 83.69
CA ILE A 253 13.72 59.14 82.99
C ILE A 253 13.65 59.47 81.50
N VAL A 254 14.79 59.77 80.89
CA VAL A 254 14.90 60.14 79.48
C VAL A 254 15.89 59.23 78.78
N SER A 255 15.42 58.49 77.78
CA SER A 255 16.27 57.70 76.88
C SER A 255 16.43 58.45 75.54
N PRO A 256 17.67 58.59 75.01
CA PRO A 256 17.89 59.07 73.66
C PRO A 256 17.58 58.01 72.58
N GLU A 257 17.50 56.73 72.97
CA GLU A 257 17.26 55.59 72.07
C GLU A 257 15.75 55.31 71.93
N LYS A 258 15.24 55.33 70.69
CA LYS A 258 13.82 55.09 70.37
C LYS A 258 13.41 53.63 70.55
N ALA A 259 14.36 52.71 70.40
CA ALA A 259 14.11 51.28 70.59
C ALA A 259 13.84 50.93 72.07
N LEU A 260 14.30 51.74 73.02
CA LEU A 260 14.08 51.53 74.46
C LEU A 260 12.80 52.21 74.94
N LYS A 261 11.81 51.42 75.35
CA LYS A 261 10.60 51.89 76.03
C LYS A 261 10.82 51.92 77.54
N VAL A 262 10.49 53.06 78.16
CA VAL A 262 10.56 53.27 79.61
C VAL A 262 9.16 53.56 80.14
N THR A 263 8.65 52.73 81.05
CA THR A 263 7.26 52.84 81.55
C THR A 263 7.14 52.63 83.07
N PRO A 264 6.58 53.58 83.84
CA PRO A 264 6.32 54.96 83.47
C PRO A 264 7.62 55.79 83.43
N PRO A 265 7.77 56.74 82.49
CA PRO A 265 9.00 57.55 82.37
C PRO A 265 9.07 58.72 83.36
N GLN A 266 8.00 58.99 84.11
CA GLN A 266 7.93 60.06 85.12
C GLN A 266 7.08 59.61 86.31
N ALA A 267 7.47 60.01 87.52
CA ALA A 267 6.64 59.85 88.72
C ALA A 267 7.05 60.86 89.81
N SER A 268 6.21 61.00 90.85
CA SER A 268 6.54 61.78 92.04
C SER A 268 6.95 60.87 93.22
N GLY A 269 8.02 61.23 93.93
CA GLY A 269 8.54 60.56 95.11
C GLY A 269 9.44 59.36 94.83
N SER A 270 8.87 58.35 94.15
CA SER A 270 9.58 57.15 93.69
C SER A 270 9.01 56.65 92.38
N VAL A 271 9.84 56.11 91.50
CA VAL A 271 9.41 55.43 90.28
C VAL A 271 10.02 54.03 90.22
N SER A 272 9.22 53.04 89.82
CA SER A 272 9.69 51.73 89.38
C SER A 272 9.36 51.65 87.90
N ALA A 273 10.35 51.89 87.05
CA ALA A 273 10.20 52.01 85.61
C ALA A 273 10.71 50.76 84.92
N GLN A 274 9.86 50.13 84.11
CA GLN A 274 10.26 49.02 83.25
C GLN A 274 11.05 49.57 82.05
N LEU A 275 12.24 49.02 81.83
CA LEU A 275 13.12 49.26 80.69
C LEU A 275 12.98 48.10 79.71
N LEU A 276 12.41 48.34 78.51
CA LEU A 276 12.16 47.30 77.51
C LEU A 276 12.72 47.69 76.14
N LEU A 277 13.67 46.92 75.62
CA LEU A 277 14.15 47.05 74.24
C LEU A 277 13.14 46.44 73.26
N SER A 278 12.27 47.30 72.71
CA SER A 278 11.19 46.93 71.80
C SER A 278 11.59 46.83 70.32
N GLY A 279 12.86 47.10 70.00
CA GLY A 279 13.43 47.05 68.64
C GLY A 279 14.96 47.05 68.67
N LYS A 280 15.60 47.05 67.50
CA LYS A 280 17.07 47.14 67.40
C LYS A 280 17.54 48.59 67.65
N PRO A 281 18.43 48.85 68.62
CA PRO A 281 18.94 50.19 68.91
C PRO A 281 19.99 50.64 67.88
N GLU A 282 20.24 51.95 67.79
CA GLU A 282 21.23 52.53 66.88
C GLU A 282 22.67 52.18 67.29
N LYS A 283 22.92 51.92 68.58
CA LYS A 283 24.25 51.56 69.12
C LYS A 283 24.14 50.47 70.18
N ALA A 284 25.15 49.61 70.25
CA ALA A 284 25.20 48.50 71.20
C ALA A 284 25.37 48.92 72.67
N SER A 285 25.76 50.17 72.92
CA SER A 285 25.75 50.76 74.26
C SER A 285 25.36 52.23 74.20
N PHE A 286 24.45 52.63 75.10
CA PHE A 286 23.95 53.99 75.21
C PHE A 286 23.53 54.29 76.65
N ASP A 287 23.42 55.57 76.98
CA ASP A 287 23.13 56.03 78.34
C ASP A 287 21.69 56.56 78.41
N LEU A 288 20.95 56.16 79.45
CA LEU A 288 19.67 56.76 79.83
C LEU A 288 19.90 57.74 80.99
N MET A 289 19.18 58.87 81.01
CA MET A 289 19.33 59.89 82.04
C MET A 289 18.17 59.85 83.03
N VAL A 290 18.49 59.65 84.30
CA VAL A 290 17.55 59.83 85.43
C VAL A 290 17.75 61.23 85.98
N GLN A 291 16.67 62.02 85.96
CA GLN A 291 16.63 63.37 86.52
C GLN A 291 15.64 63.38 87.68
N ALA A 292 16.00 64.00 88.79
CA ALA A 292 15.09 64.24 89.89
C ALA A 292 15.19 65.68 90.38
N SER A 293 14.07 66.26 90.83
CA SER A 293 14.04 67.58 91.44
C SER A 293 13.34 67.52 92.80
N ALA A 294 13.97 68.04 93.85
CA ALA A 294 13.42 68.07 95.21
C ALA A 294 13.78 69.40 95.91
N ASP A 295 12.77 70.19 96.29
CA ASP A 295 12.91 71.50 96.97
C ASP A 295 14.02 72.39 96.38
N GLY A 296 14.00 72.58 95.05
CA GLY A 296 14.96 73.43 94.34
C GLY A 296 16.34 72.80 94.07
N HIS A 297 16.57 71.55 94.47
CA HIS A 297 17.75 70.77 94.09
C HIS A 297 17.43 69.92 92.86
N GLU A 298 18.31 69.92 91.86
CA GLU A 298 18.24 69.00 90.73
C GLU A 298 19.36 67.96 90.83
N PHE A 299 19.00 66.69 90.60
CA PHE A 299 19.89 65.55 90.55
C PHE A 299 19.82 64.98 89.14
N GLN A 300 20.96 64.65 88.58
CA GLN A 300 21.01 63.92 87.32
C GLN A 300 22.04 62.80 87.44
N LYS A 301 21.63 61.58 87.07
CA LYS A 301 22.47 60.41 87.04
C LYS A 301 22.29 59.68 85.71
N SER A 302 23.40 59.31 85.10
CA SER A 302 23.41 58.48 83.89
C SER A 302 23.37 57.02 84.31
N VAL A 303 22.48 56.25 83.70
CA VAL A 303 22.40 54.81 83.85
C VAL A 303 22.76 54.20 82.49
N ARG A 304 23.75 53.30 82.48
CA ARG A 304 24.27 52.76 81.22
C ARG A 304 23.48 51.54 80.78
N ILE A 305 23.04 51.54 79.53
CA ILE A 305 22.48 50.36 78.84
C ILE A 305 23.57 49.75 77.96
N GLN A 306 23.75 48.45 78.11
CA GLN A 306 24.47 47.62 77.17
C GLN A 306 23.49 46.62 76.57
N THR A 307 23.44 46.56 75.25
CA THR A 307 22.60 45.60 74.54
C THR A 307 23.38 44.32 74.42
N GLN A 308 22.76 43.19 74.71
CA GLN A 308 23.34 41.91 74.34
C GLN A 308 23.09 41.71 72.83
N THR A 309 24.01 42.17 71.99
CA THR A 309 24.00 41.90 70.54
C THR A 309 24.98 40.79 70.24
N LYS A 310 24.46 39.64 69.80
CA LYS A 310 25.28 38.49 69.39
C LYS A 310 25.73 38.64 67.93
N PRO A 311 26.80 37.94 67.51
CA PRO A 311 27.19 37.83 66.10
C PRO A 311 26.00 37.45 65.20
N ARG A 312 25.99 37.89 63.93
CA ARG A 312 24.89 37.59 62.99
C ARG A 312 25.35 37.36 61.56
N ILE A 313 24.59 36.55 60.82
CA ILE A 313 24.75 36.36 59.38
C ILE A 313 24.04 37.50 58.62
N SER A 314 24.76 38.20 57.76
CA SER A 314 24.24 39.20 56.81
C SER A 314 24.20 38.62 55.41
N ILE A 315 23.12 38.86 54.66
CA ILE A 315 22.86 38.24 53.35
C ILE A 315 22.53 39.30 52.30
N GLU A 316 23.17 39.19 51.14
CA GLU A 316 22.92 39.98 49.93
C GLU A 316 22.66 39.05 48.74
N THR A 317 21.97 39.55 47.71
CA THR A 317 21.72 38.78 46.49
C THR A 317 22.16 39.55 45.26
N ILE A 318 22.49 38.83 44.18
CA ILE A 318 22.77 39.40 42.87
C ILE A 318 21.82 38.74 41.87
N PRO A 319 20.96 39.51 41.16
CA PRO A 319 20.81 40.97 41.21
C PRO A 319 20.38 41.53 42.58
N ALA A 320 20.85 42.75 42.89
CA ALA A 320 20.65 43.40 44.18
C ALA A 320 19.17 43.51 44.55
N GLY A 321 18.78 42.87 45.65
CA GLY A 321 17.41 42.92 46.18
C GLY A 321 16.43 41.92 45.57
N LYS A 322 16.80 41.19 44.50
CA LYS A 322 15.94 40.15 43.90
C LYS A 322 15.68 39.05 44.94
N ARG A 323 14.40 38.70 45.14
CA ARG A 323 13.93 37.68 46.11
C ARG A 323 12.97 36.67 45.45
N SER A 324 13.11 36.47 44.15
CA SER A 324 12.28 35.55 43.38
C SER A 324 13.09 34.78 42.34
N LEU A 325 12.63 33.60 41.98
CA LEU A 325 13.15 32.77 40.90
C LEU A 325 11.99 32.18 40.10
N ARG A 326 12.17 32.04 38.79
CA ARG A 326 11.28 31.25 37.95
C ARG A 326 11.80 29.80 37.91
N PRO A 327 11.04 28.81 38.40
CA PRO A 327 11.49 27.42 38.35
C PRO A 327 11.67 26.91 36.92
N ASP A 328 12.48 25.87 36.78
CA ASP A 328 12.74 25.16 35.51
C ASP A 328 13.34 26.07 34.41
N THR A 329 14.09 27.09 34.83
CA THR A 329 14.84 27.98 33.93
C THR A 329 16.33 27.98 34.22
N TYR A 330 17.11 28.63 33.36
CA TYR A 330 18.54 28.87 33.60
C TYR A 330 18.79 30.07 34.55
N GLN A 331 17.76 30.62 35.17
CA GLN A 331 17.91 31.74 36.09
C GLN A 331 18.61 31.29 37.37
N VAL A 332 19.62 32.06 37.77
CA VAL A 332 20.33 31.87 39.03
C VAL A 332 20.30 33.16 39.84
N LEU A 333 20.14 33.01 41.14
CA LEU A 333 20.29 34.06 42.13
C LEU A 333 21.59 33.79 42.89
N THR A 334 22.58 34.68 42.77
CA THR A 334 23.79 34.56 43.59
C THR A 334 23.49 35.11 44.98
N ILE A 335 23.70 34.30 46.01
CA ILE A 335 23.50 34.65 47.41
C ILE A 335 24.88 34.83 48.03
N GLN A 336 25.16 36.01 48.57
CA GLN A 336 26.39 36.32 49.27
C GLN A 336 26.11 36.50 50.76
N ALA A 337 26.91 35.88 51.61
CA ALA A 337 26.76 35.92 53.06
C ALA A 337 28.07 36.26 53.76
N GLN A 338 27.98 36.90 54.93
CA GLN A 338 29.11 37.14 55.82
C GLN A 338 28.66 37.17 57.28
N VAL A 339 29.55 36.78 58.19
CA VAL A 339 29.36 36.93 59.63
C VAL A 339 29.84 38.30 60.06
N LEU A 340 28.99 39.03 60.78
CA LEU A 340 29.31 40.33 61.37
C LEU A 340 29.42 40.21 62.88
N ASP A 341 30.44 40.85 63.46
CA ASP A 341 30.60 41.02 64.91
C ASP A 341 29.56 41.98 65.51
N GLU A 342 29.64 42.19 66.83
CA GLU A 342 28.71 43.04 67.59
C GLU A 342 28.78 44.53 67.16
N GLU A 343 29.90 44.96 66.56
CA GLU A 343 30.18 46.29 66.02
C GLU A 343 29.81 46.45 64.53
N GLY A 344 29.50 45.36 63.83
CA GLY A 344 29.18 45.33 62.40
C GLY A 344 30.39 45.19 61.47
N THR A 345 31.52 44.73 62.00
CA THR A 345 32.75 44.39 61.25
C THR A 345 32.66 42.96 60.73
N SER A 346 33.21 42.70 59.54
CA SER A 346 33.26 41.35 58.97
C SER A 346 34.20 40.45 59.77
N LEU A 347 33.81 39.19 59.94
CA LEU A 347 34.59 38.12 60.56
C LEU A 347 34.88 37.03 59.50
N PRO A 348 35.94 37.18 58.68
CA PRO A 348 36.20 36.29 57.55
C PRO A 348 36.41 34.82 57.96
N GLU A 349 37.16 34.57 59.04
CA GLU A 349 37.44 33.22 59.53
C GLU A 349 36.18 32.45 59.92
N LEU A 350 35.13 33.16 60.40
CA LEU A 350 33.82 32.57 60.69
C LEU A 350 32.93 32.53 59.45
N THR A 351 33.08 33.48 58.54
CA THR A 351 32.34 33.52 57.26
C THR A 351 32.62 32.31 56.38
N GLU A 352 33.87 31.83 56.37
CA GLU A 352 34.26 30.60 55.64
C GLU A 352 33.57 29.34 56.17
N GLN A 353 32.98 29.39 57.36
CA GLN A 353 32.35 28.24 58.04
C GLN A 353 30.82 28.21 57.85
N ILE A 354 30.24 29.15 57.11
CA ILE A 354 28.80 29.14 56.81
C ILE A 354 28.49 27.97 55.86
N VAL A 355 27.51 27.16 56.25
CA VAL A 355 26.94 26.08 55.45
C VAL A 355 25.57 26.52 54.91
N PHE A 356 25.39 26.38 53.60
CA PHE A 356 24.11 26.59 52.94
C PHE A 356 23.32 25.29 52.88
N LYS A 357 22.14 25.26 53.50
CA LYS A 357 21.28 24.08 53.58
C LYS A 357 19.90 24.38 52.97
N PRO A 358 19.54 23.76 51.84
CA PRO A 358 18.22 23.94 51.25
C PRO A 358 17.16 23.27 52.16
N GLN A 359 16.04 23.96 52.41
CA GLN A 359 14.89 23.40 53.14
C GLN A 359 13.81 22.83 52.21
N SER A 360 14.03 22.85 50.90
CA SER A 360 13.12 22.31 49.89
C SER A 360 13.91 21.59 48.80
N ASP A 361 13.30 20.54 48.23
CA ASP A 361 13.76 19.79 47.07
C ASP A 361 13.64 20.56 45.75
N TRP A 362 13.02 21.74 45.75
CA TRP A 362 12.95 22.67 44.62
C TRP A 362 14.17 23.59 44.51
N ILE A 363 15.14 23.49 45.43
CA ILE A 363 16.32 24.37 45.48
C ILE A 363 17.52 23.64 44.91
N ASP A 364 18.13 24.22 43.87
CA ASP A 364 19.42 23.79 43.33
C ASP A 364 20.51 24.74 43.81
N LEU A 365 21.61 24.19 44.35
CA LEU A 365 22.74 24.98 44.83
C LEU A 365 24.03 24.59 44.09
N SER A 366 24.85 25.59 43.78
CA SER A 366 26.24 25.35 43.37
C SER A 366 27.13 25.04 44.58
N GLU A 367 28.40 24.70 44.33
CA GLU A 367 29.41 24.77 45.38
C GLU A 367 29.59 26.24 45.86
N PRO A 368 29.76 26.48 47.16
CA PRO A 368 30.04 27.81 47.68
C PRO A 368 31.47 28.25 47.32
N VAL A 369 31.64 29.54 47.04
CA VAL A 369 32.91 30.17 46.67
C VAL A 369 33.19 31.34 47.59
N ILE A 370 34.41 31.43 48.11
CA ILE A 370 34.86 32.60 48.89
C ILE A 370 35.16 33.74 47.92
N ASP A 371 34.52 34.89 48.16
CA ASP A 371 34.63 36.12 47.37
C ASP A 371 34.94 37.27 48.34
N ASP A 372 36.23 37.61 48.46
CA ASP A 372 36.78 38.53 49.47
C ASP A 372 36.40 38.18 50.92
N GLU A 373 35.66 39.05 51.60
CA GLU A 373 35.20 38.85 52.99
C GLU A 373 33.83 38.14 53.07
N LYS A 374 33.32 37.61 51.94
CA LYS A 374 32.01 36.97 51.82
C LYS A 374 32.14 35.54 51.30
N ILE A 375 31.12 34.73 51.57
CA ILE A 375 30.92 33.44 50.92
C ILE A 375 29.70 33.53 49.99
N ALA A 376 29.86 33.11 48.75
CA ALA A 376 28.86 33.23 47.69
C ALA A 376 28.42 31.85 47.19
N ILE A 377 27.13 31.69 46.89
CA ILE A 377 26.56 30.47 46.28
C ILE A 377 25.54 30.85 45.22
N ASN A 378 25.47 30.10 44.12
CA ASN A 378 24.40 30.28 43.15
C ASN A 378 23.22 29.37 43.50
N MET A 379 22.03 29.96 43.53
CA MET A 379 20.77 29.26 43.77
C MET A 379 19.91 29.29 42.51
N GLY A 380 19.52 28.11 42.03
CA GLY A 380 18.49 27.92 41.00
C GLY A 380 17.26 27.24 41.59
N SER A 381 16.26 26.97 40.75
CA SER A 381 15.09 26.19 41.14
C SER A 381 14.61 25.29 40.01
N THR A 382 14.46 24.00 40.30
CA THR A 382 13.95 22.98 39.37
C THR A 382 12.86 22.18 40.08
N SER A 383 11.81 21.80 39.35
CA SER A 383 10.80 20.90 39.85
C SER A 383 11.43 19.55 40.24
N PRO A 384 11.23 19.06 41.49
CA PRO A 384 11.78 17.78 41.95
C PRO A 384 11.13 16.58 41.24
N ASN A 385 10.00 16.79 40.57
CA ASN A 385 9.34 15.79 39.75
C ASN A 385 8.82 16.41 38.43
N PRO A 386 9.71 16.63 37.46
CA PRO A 386 9.36 17.37 36.24
C PRO A 386 8.35 16.65 35.33
N ASN A 387 8.06 15.36 35.59
CA ASN A 387 7.08 14.60 34.82
C ASN A 387 5.68 14.58 35.47
N ASN A 388 5.56 14.96 36.75
CA ASN A 388 4.28 14.93 37.45
C ASN A 388 3.59 16.28 37.38
N LYS A 389 2.58 16.40 36.52
CA LYS A 389 1.76 17.63 36.35
C LYS A 389 1.00 18.06 37.62
N THR A 390 1.05 17.31 38.71
CA THR A 390 0.45 17.65 40.00
C THR A 390 1.48 17.99 41.10
N ALA A 391 2.75 18.19 40.76
CA ALA A 391 3.71 18.76 41.71
C ALA A 391 3.31 20.22 41.99
N ASN A 392 2.62 20.45 43.11
CA ASN A 392 2.21 21.79 43.50
C ASN A 392 3.47 22.61 43.84
N MET A 393 3.84 23.52 42.95
CA MET A 393 4.92 24.47 43.19
C MET A 393 4.65 25.27 44.48
N PRO A 394 5.57 25.30 45.44
CA PRO A 394 5.40 26.13 46.62
C PRO A 394 5.52 27.61 46.24
N GLY A 395 4.74 28.49 46.88
CA GLY A 395 4.82 29.94 46.61
C GLY A 395 6.17 30.58 46.98
N SER A 396 6.90 29.96 47.91
CA SER A 396 8.27 30.32 48.28
C SER A 396 9.04 29.13 48.83
N VAL A 397 10.36 29.23 48.83
CA VAL A 397 11.31 28.25 49.38
C VAL A 397 12.30 28.92 50.32
N PHE A 398 12.84 28.16 51.27
CA PHE A 398 13.78 28.68 52.27
C PHE A 398 15.17 28.06 52.12
N LEU A 399 16.19 28.90 52.08
CA LEU A 399 17.59 28.50 52.18
C LEU A 399 18.11 28.86 53.58
N SER A 400 18.47 27.86 54.38
CA SER A 400 19.12 28.09 55.67
C SER A 400 20.61 28.32 55.49
N LEU A 401 21.10 29.42 56.04
CA LEU A 401 22.53 29.67 56.24
C LEU A 401 22.84 29.38 57.69
N TYR A 402 23.74 28.44 57.92
CA TYR A 402 23.96 27.86 59.23
C TYR A 402 25.46 27.75 59.55
N MET A 403 25.86 28.06 60.78
CA MET A 403 27.25 27.94 61.24
C MET A 403 27.29 27.29 62.61
N ASP A 404 27.82 26.06 62.67
CA ASP A 404 27.94 25.23 63.87
C ASP A 404 29.12 25.63 64.77
N ASP A 405 30.22 26.04 64.16
CA ASP A 405 31.52 26.18 64.81
C ASP A 405 31.67 27.63 65.32
N VAL A 406 30.89 27.89 66.37
CA VAL A 406 30.89 29.14 67.15
C VAL A 406 31.74 28.98 68.42
N PRO A 407 32.26 30.07 69.01
CA PRO A 407 33.03 30.02 70.26
C PRO A 407 32.33 29.22 71.38
N GLU A 408 33.11 28.49 72.18
CA GLU A 408 32.61 27.56 73.22
C GLU A 408 31.63 28.26 74.18
N GLY A 409 30.36 27.83 74.16
CA GLY A 409 29.27 28.38 74.97
C GLY A 409 28.26 29.26 74.21
N GLU A 410 28.48 29.54 72.93
CA GLU A 410 27.53 30.27 72.08
C GLU A 410 26.61 29.33 71.28
N PRO A 411 25.34 29.71 71.02
CA PRO A 411 24.46 28.94 70.14
C PRO A 411 24.87 29.14 68.67
N PRO A 412 24.67 28.12 67.81
CA PRO A 412 24.98 28.22 66.39
C PRO A 412 24.20 29.36 65.72
N LEU A 413 24.82 30.02 64.74
CA LEU A 413 24.18 31.10 63.99
C LEU A 413 23.34 30.51 62.84
N GLN A 414 22.09 30.95 62.73
CA GLN A 414 21.19 30.56 61.64
C GLN A 414 20.45 31.77 61.06
N ASN A 415 20.28 31.80 59.75
CA ASN A 415 19.41 32.74 59.03
C ASN A 415 18.73 32.03 57.87
N ASP A 416 17.40 32.08 57.80
CA ASP A 416 16.62 31.46 56.73
C ASP A 416 16.24 32.53 55.69
N LEU A 417 16.76 32.40 54.46
CA LEU A 417 16.45 33.28 53.33
C LEU A 417 15.24 32.72 52.56
N GLU A 418 14.14 33.47 52.55
CA GLU A 418 12.96 33.16 51.73
C GLU A 418 13.12 33.68 50.29
N ILE A 419 12.86 32.81 49.30
CA ILE A 419 12.83 33.11 47.87
C ILE A 419 11.46 32.72 47.30
N ALA A 420 10.76 33.66 46.68
CA ALA A 420 9.48 33.39 46.01
C ALA A 420 9.69 32.62 44.70
N LEU A 421 8.84 31.63 44.42
CA LEU A 421 8.82 30.94 43.12
C LEU A 421 7.70 31.52 42.25
N LEU A 422 8.04 31.99 41.04
CA LEU A 422 7.10 32.66 40.14
C LEU A 422 6.47 31.68 39.15
N ASP A 423 5.14 31.52 39.22
CA ASP A 423 4.33 30.75 38.26
C ASP A 423 3.82 31.68 37.13
N CYS A 424 4.76 32.14 36.30
CA CYS A 424 4.45 33.05 35.20
C CYS A 424 3.60 32.34 34.13
N ARG A 425 2.44 32.90 33.79
CA ARG A 425 1.55 32.39 32.73
C ARG A 425 1.06 33.51 31.82
N ILE A 426 0.78 33.19 30.57
CA ILE A 426 0.15 34.14 29.63
C ILE A 426 -1.36 34.01 29.76
N GLU A 427 -2.03 35.15 29.93
CA GLU A 427 -3.49 35.28 29.89
C GLU A 427 -3.91 36.18 28.72
N THR A 428 -5.14 35.99 28.24
CA THR A 428 -5.69 36.67 27.06
C THR A 428 -7.15 37.07 27.30
N GLU A 429 -7.63 38.12 26.65
CA GLU A 429 -9.04 38.55 26.78
C GLU A 429 -10.03 37.58 26.13
N ILE A 430 -9.56 36.78 25.16
CA ILE A 430 -10.35 35.78 24.44
C ILE A 430 -9.68 34.40 24.54
N GLU A 431 -10.47 33.35 24.43
CA GLU A 431 -9.98 31.95 24.36
C GLU A 431 -10.10 31.36 22.94
N ASP A 432 -11.02 31.91 22.14
CA ASP A 432 -11.25 31.56 20.76
C ASP A 432 -11.67 32.77 19.92
N ALA A 433 -11.55 32.64 18.60
CA ALA A 433 -12.06 33.61 17.64
C ALA A 433 -12.54 32.90 16.37
N THR A 434 -13.61 33.41 15.76
CA THR A 434 -14.16 32.87 14.50
C THR A 434 -14.24 33.95 13.45
N PHE A 435 -13.78 33.63 12.23
CA PHE A 435 -13.83 34.50 11.06
C PHE A 435 -14.79 33.88 10.02
N PRO A 436 -15.84 34.59 9.57
CA PRO A 436 -16.66 34.13 8.47
C PRO A 436 -15.87 34.19 7.15
N VAL A 437 -16.06 33.22 6.27
CA VAL A 437 -15.58 33.31 4.89
C VAL A 437 -16.34 34.42 4.18
N SER A 438 -15.62 35.46 3.77
CA SER A 438 -16.19 36.57 3.03
C SER A 438 -15.16 37.15 2.06
N ASP A 439 -15.62 37.93 1.08
CA ASP A 439 -14.75 38.59 0.10
C ASP A 439 -13.94 39.75 0.74
N GLU A 440 -14.33 40.22 1.92
CA GLU A 440 -13.61 41.21 2.73
C GLU A 440 -12.93 40.55 3.96
N MET A 441 -11.74 41.03 4.33
CA MET A 441 -11.08 40.55 5.56
C MET A 441 -11.67 41.24 6.79
N SER A 442 -12.02 40.45 7.79
CA SER A 442 -12.42 40.91 9.13
C SER A 442 -11.20 41.02 10.04
N GLU A 443 -11.33 41.84 11.09
CA GLU A 443 -10.26 42.09 12.06
C GLU A 443 -10.77 41.88 13.49
N ILE A 444 -9.96 41.22 14.32
CA ILE A 444 -10.19 41.05 15.76
C ILE A 444 -8.92 41.51 16.50
N THR A 445 -9.08 42.36 17.51
CA THR A 445 -7.97 42.82 18.36
C THR A 445 -8.29 42.49 19.82
N PHE A 446 -7.31 41.96 20.54
CA PHE A 446 -7.42 41.60 21.96
C PHE A 446 -6.06 41.74 22.66
N ASP A 447 -6.09 41.89 23.99
CA ASP A 447 -4.86 41.95 24.78
C ASP A 447 -4.39 40.58 25.28
N ALA A 448 -3.06 40.42 25.36
CA ALA A 448 -2.38 39.31 26.02
C ALA A 448 -1.39 39.84 27.07
N TRP A 449 -1.33 39.25 28.26
CA TRP A 449 -0.45 39.69 29.35
C TRP A 449 0.12 38.53 30.16
N ILE A 450 1.22 38.77 30.87
CA ILE A 450 1.83 37.79 31.78
C ILE A 450 1.30 38.02 33.19
N GLU A 451 0.65 37.01 33.75
CA GLU A 451 0.24 36.97 35.15
C GLU A 451 1.38 36.42 36.03
N ASN A 452 1.45 36.85 37.28
CA ASN A 452 2.46 36.45 38.28
C ASN A 452 3.93 36.72 37.89
N ALA A 453 4.18 37.69 37.00
CA ALA A 453 5.54 38.04 36.55
C ALA A 453 6.49 38.56 37.65
N GLY A 454 5.97 38.98 38.82
CA GLY A 454 6.79 39.50 39.91
C GLY A 454 7.68 40.68 39.48
N GLU A 455 8.99 40.55 39.70
CA GLU A 455 9.99 41.56 39.33
C GLU A 455 10.65 41.30 37.96
N GLU A 456 10.21 40.27 37.22
CA GLU A 456 10.77 39.86 35.92
C GLU A 456 10.50 40.88 34.81
N LYS A 457 11.49 41.08 33.92
CA LYS A 457 11.46 42.07 32.82
C LYS A 457 12.09 41.51 31.55
N GLY A 458 11.90 42.18 30.41
CA GLY A 458 12.54 41.78 29.14
C GLY A 458 11.83 40.66 28.40
N TRP A 459 10.50 40.59 28.53
CA TRP A 459 9.68 39.62 27.80
C TRP A 459 9.52 39.99 26.32
N ASN A 460 9.72 39.01 25.46
CA ASN A 460 9.47 39.10 24.02
C ASN A 460 8.29 38.20 23.66
N PHE A 461 7.22 38.82 23.15
CA PHE A 461 6.03 38.11 22.70
C PHE A 461 6.12 37.74 21.22
N SER A 462 5.66 36.55 20.90
CA SER A 462 5.46 36.08 19.53
C SER A 462 4.16 35.27 19.47
N ALA A 463 3.65 35.02 18.28
CA ALA A 463 2.58 34.06 18.11
C ALA A 463 2.70 33.33 16.78
N GLU A 464 2.31 32.07 16.77
CA GLU A 464 2.31 31.23 15.58
C GLU A 464 1.14 30.25 15.55
N TYR A 465 0.74 29.85 14.36
CA TYR A 465 -0.28 28.83 14.17
C TYR A 465 0.33 27.43 14.25
N ARG A 466 -0.36 26.52 14.93
CA ARG A 466 0.02 25.11 15.08
C ARG A 466 -1.13 24.15 14.85
N ILE A 467 -0.79 22.92 14.47
CA ILE A 467 -1.66 21.75 14.54
C ILE A 467 -1.00 20.77 15.51
N GLY A 468 -1.52 20.71 16.74
CA GLY A 468 -0.83 20.03 17.83
C GLY A 468 0.43 20.81 18.23
N VAL A 469 1.60 20.20 18.06
CA VAL A 469 2.91 20.82 18.37
C VAL A 469 3.64 21.35 17.14
N ASP A 470 3.18 21.00 15.93
CA ASP A 470 3.85 21.36 14.69
C ASP A 470 3.33 22.70 14.14
N PRO A 471 4.20 23.57 13.59
CA PRO A 471 3.78 24.78 12.90
C PRO A 471 2.82 24.49 11.75
N ALA A 472 1.84 25.36 11.56
CA ALA A 472 0.83 25.26 10.52
C ALA A 472 0.70 26.58 9.77
N ASP A 473 0.12 26.52 8.57
CA ASP A 473 -0.18 27.73 7.83
C ASP A 473 -1.09 28.66 8.67
N PRO A 474 -0.99 29.98 8.49
CA PRO A 474 -1.84 30.90 9.23
C PRO A 474 -3.28 30.89 8.70
N LEU A 475 -4.26 31.01 9.61
CA LEU A 475 -5.65 31.32 9.24
C LEU A 475 -5.90 32.82 9.11
N THR A 476 -5.11 33.63 9.83
CA THR A 476 -5.15 35.09 9.82
C THR A 476 -3.73 35.65 9.84
N MET A 477 -3.55 36.88 9.39
CA MET A 477 -2.33 37.65 9.66
C MET A 477 -2.30 38.02 11.13
N ILE A 478 -1.13 37.88 11.77
CA ILE A 478 -0.91 38.20 13.17
C ILE A 478 -0.04 39.46 13.24
N ASP A 479 -0.49 40.47 13.99
CA ASP A 479 0.31 41.62 14.40
C ASP A 479 0.32 41.74 15.92
N ILE A 480 1.49 42.02 16.51
CA ILE A 480 1.66 42.12 17.97
C ILE A 480 2.32 43.47 18.29
N GLU A 481 1.59 44.32 19.01
CA GLU A 481 2.06 45.64 19.43
C GLU A 481 2.32 45.67 20.94
N LYS A 482 3.54 46.06 21.34
CA LYS A 482 3.92 46.12 22.76
C LYS A 482 3.26 47.31 23.45
N GLN A 483 2.45 47.04 24.48
CA GLN A 483 1.88 48.08 25.34
C GLN A 483 2.83 48.43 26.50
N ASN A 484 3.35 47.40 27.19
CA ASN A 484 4.34 47.56 28.27
C ASN A 484 5.20 46.28 28.42
N GLU A 485 6.00 46.17 29.49
CA GLU A 485 6.93 45.04 29.71
C GLU A 485 6.26 43.66 29.84
N THR A 486 4.98 43.60 30.23
CA THR A 486 4.27 42.33 30.47
C THR A 486 2.93 42.24 29.73
N ARG A 487 2.61 43.18 28.81
CA ARG A 487 1.34 43.23 28.07
C ARG A 487 1.54 43.66 26.61
N VAL A 488 0.83 42.99 25.72
CA VAL A 488 0.80 43.26 24.27
C VAL A 488 -0.64 43.27 23.75
N SER A 489 -0.87 44.02 22.67
CA SER A 489 -2.09 43.97 21.86
C SER A 489 -1.86 43.03 20.68
N VAL A 490 -2.72 42.04 20.50
CA VAL A 490 -2.67 41.08 19.38
C VAL A 490 -3.80 41.38 18.42
N ARG A 491 -3.47 41.58 17.14
CA ARG A 491 -4.43 41.84 16.06
C ARG A 491 -4.40 40.72 15.03
N LEU A 492 -5.55 40.14 14.76
CA LEU A 492 -5.77 39.07 13.81
C LEU A 492 -6.60 39.57 12.63
N THR A 493 -6.10 39.45 11.41
CA THR A 493 -6.79 39.89 10.18
C THR A 493 -6.94 38.73 9.19
N GLY A 494 -8.17 38.36 8.82
CA GLY A 494 -8.43 37.23 7.93
C GLY A 494 -9.89 37.09 7.48
N PRO A 495 -10.29 35.97 6.86
CA PRO A 495 -9.52 34.74 6.71
C PRO A 495 -8.51 34.76 5.55
N LEU A 496 -7.37 34.08 5.72
CA LEU A 496 -6.38 33.84 4.66
C LEU A 496 -6.64 32.53 3.87
N VAL A 497 -7.41 31.61 4.46
CA VAL A 497 -7.72 30.29 3.92
C VAL A 497 -9.19 29.99 4.20
N SER A 498 -9.88 29.40 3.23
CA SER A 498 -11.29 28.98 3.36
C SER A 498 -11.41 27.46 3.55
N PRO A 499 -12.46 26.97 4.25
CA PRO A 499 -12.79 25.54 4.32
C PRO A 499 -13.00 24.91 2.94
N GLY A 500 -12.75 23.60 2.84
CA GLY A 500 -13.09 22.85 1.63
C GLY A 500 -14.60 22.79 1.37
N GLU A 501 -15.01 22.39 0.17
CA GLU A 501 -16.42 22.42 -0.30
C GLU A 501 -17.44 21.67 0.60
N ASN A 502 -16.98 20.71 1.41
CA ASN A 502 -17.81 19.93 2.34
C ASN A 502 -17.42 20.12 3.82
N GLU A 503 -16.56 21.10 4.13
CA GLU A 503 -16.16 21.44 5.49
C GLU A 503 -16.84 22.73 5.91
N SER A 504 -17.49 22.78 7.07
CA SER A 504 -18.09 24.04 7.54
C SER A 504 -17.09 24.98 8.20
N VAL A 505 -15.99 24.42 8.70
CA VAL A 505 -15.04 25.12 9.56
C VAL A 505 -13.64 24.54 9.40
N ILE A 506 -12.63 25.40 9.35
CA ILE A 506 -11.23 25.05 9.62
C ILE A 506 -10.88 25.62 10.98
N SER A 507 -10.23 24.84 11.84
CA SER A 507 -9.74 25.28 13.14
C SER A 507 -8.24 25.03 13.27
N ARG A 508 -7.50 26.00 13.84
CA ARG A 508 -6.08 25.87 14.19
C ARG A 508 -5.82 26.49 15.56
N THR A 509 -4.80 25.98 16.24
CA THR A 509 -4.33 26.56 17.50
C THR A 509 -3.42 27.75 17.21
N LEU A 510 -3.73 28.91 17.78
CA LEU A 510 -2.80 30.03 17.86
C LEU A 510 -2.04 29.92 19.19
N ALA A 511 -0.74 29.64 19.12
CA ALA A 511 0.13 29.63 20.28
C ALA A 511 0.74 31.03 20.44
N ILE A 512 0.32 31.76 21.47
CA ILE A 512 0.94 33.01 21.89
C ILE A 512 2.03 32.65 22.89
N SER A 513 3.26 33.05 22.61
CA SER A 513 4.45 32.70 23.37
C SER A 513 5.11 33.96 23.93
N ALA A 514 5.70 33.87 25.12
CA ALA A 514 6.51 34.92 25.70
C ALA A 514 7.79 34.33 26.32
N ALA A 515 8.95 34.85 25.93
CA ALA A 515 10.26 34.39 26.39
C ALA A 515 11.12 35.53 26.94
N GLN A 516 12.00 35.21 27.89
CA GLN A 516 13.07 36.08 28.37
C GLN A 516 14.42 35.50 27.89
N GLY A 517 15.12 36.22 27.00
CA GLY A 517 16.41 35.75 26.48
C GLY A 517 16.32 34.40 25.75
N ASP A 518 17.16 33.44 26.17
CA ASP A 518 17.24 32.08 25.61
C ASP A 518 16.41 31.03 26.41
N GLU A 519 15.56 31.49 27.33
CA GLU A 519 14.70 30.61 28.13
C GLU A 519 13.56 30.01 27.29
N GLU A 520 13.07 28.83 27.69
CA GLU A 520 11.87 28.27 27.06
C GLU A 520 10.67 29.23 27.27
N PRO A 521 9.88 29.49 26.19
CA PRO A 521 8.75 30.40 26.27
C PRO A 521 7.63 29.79 27.12
N ILE A 522 6.95 30.64 27.88
CA ILE A 522 5.60 30.32 28.36
C ILE A 522 4.61 30.52 27.21
N GLU A 523 3.54 29.72 27.18
CA GLU A 523 2.58 29.73 26.08
C GLU A 523 1.13 29.77 26.57
N ARG A 524 0.28 30.49 25.81
CA ARG A 524 -1.18 30.40 25.87
C ARG A 524 -1.71 29.98 24.51
N HIS A 525 -2.61 29.00 24.50
CA HIS A 525 -3.17 28.45 23.28
C HIS A 525 -4.62 28.91 23.11
N LEU A 526 -4.94 29.45 21.94
CA LEU A 526 -6.28 29.89 21.54
C LEU A 526 -6.76 29.08 20.34
N THR A 527 -8.08 28.92 20.20
CA THR A 527 -8.67 28.25 19.03
C THR A 527 -9.15 29.28 18.03
N ILE A 528 -8.56 29.32 16.83
CA ILE A 528 -8.99 30.22 15.76
C ILE A 528 -9.70 29.41 14.68
N MET A 529 -10.90 29.85 14.30
CA MET A 529 -11.77 29.17 13.36
C MET A 529 -12.06 30.06 12.15
N VAL A 530 -12.11 29.45 10.97
CA VAL A 530 -12.69 30.05 9.77
C VAL A 530 -13.91 29.24 9.39
N SER A 531 -15.09 29.86 9.35
CA SER A 531 -16.37 29.18 9.12
C SER A 531 -17.01 29.67 7.82
N GLN A 532 -17.65 28.78 7.07
CA GLN A 532 -18.34 29.12 5.81
C GLN A 532 -19.85 28.81 5.84
N GLU A 533 -20.61 29.61 5.10
CA GLU A 533 -22.02 29.36 4.81
C GLU A 533 -22.21 28.18 3.87
N GLY A 534 -23.41 27.59 3.92
CA GLY A 534 -23.89 26.64 2.93
C GLY A 534 -24.58 25.42 3.51
N LEU A 535 -25.23 24.67 2.62
CA LEU A 535 -25.81 23.35 2.88
C LEU A 535 -24.74 22.28 2.66
N LEU A 536 -24.50 21.42 3.65
CA LEU A 536 -23.43 20.43 3.65
C LEU A 536 -23.98 19.05 4.04
N ILE A 537 -23.46 17.98 3.42
CA ILE A 537 -23.82 16.60 3.80
C ILE A 537 -22.76 16.09 4.79
N ARG A 538 -23.20 15.67 5.98
CA ARG A 538 -22.33 15.17 7.06
C ARG A 538 -22.17 13.66 7.03
N HIS A 539 -23.28 12.95 6.90
CA HIS A 539 -23.31 11.48 6.88
C HIS A 539 -24.35 10.98 5.87
N GLY A 540 -24.26 9.70 5.53
CA GLY A 540 -25.21 9.02 4.64
C GLY A 540 -24.75 8.86 3.19
N VAL A 541 -23.80 9.68 2.72
CA VAL A 541 -23.21 9.56 1.37
C VAL A 541 -21.70 9.33 1.44
N ASN A 542 -21.14 8.77 0.37
CA ASN A 542 -19.69 8.65 0.23
C ASN A 542 -19.03 10.00 -0.10
N LYS A 543 -17.68 10.04 -0.17
CA LYS A 543 -16.93 11.27 -0.51
C LYS A 543 -17.29 11.89 -1.86
N SER A 544 -17.88 11.12 -2.77
CA SER A 544 -18.34 11.57 -4.10
C SER A 544 -19.79 12.05 -4.09
N GLY A 545 -20.48 12.06 -2.95
CA GLY A 545 -21.89 12.39 -2.84
C GLY A 545 -22.84 11.28 -3.30
N ASP A 546 -22.37 10.04 -3.39
CA ASP A 546 -23.21 8.91 -3.76
C ASP A 546 -23.83 8.22 -2.53
N LEU A 547 -25.09 7.83 -2.67
CA LEU A 547 -25.82 6.93 -1.78
C LEU A 547 -25.97 5.55 -2.45
N PRO A 548 -25.04 4.60 -2.25
CA PRO A 548 -25.11 3.29 -2.87
C PRO A 548 -25.91 2.28 -2.05
N PHE A 549 -26.82 1.56 -2.71
CA PHE A 549 -27.46 0.39 -2.12
C PHE A 549 -27.82 -0.65 -3.20
N THR A 550 -28.11 -1.88 -2.75
CA THR A 550 -28.61 -2.95 -3.62
C THR A 550 -30.12 -3.06 -3.44
N ALA A 551 -30.87 -2.99 -4.53
CA ALA A 551 -32.33 -3.07 -4.53
C ALA A 551 -32.82 -4.54 -4.47
N ASN A 552 -32.34 -5.31 -3.49
CA ASN A 552 -32.74 -6.70 -3.25
C ASN A 552 -33.87 -6.85 -2.22
N LYS A 553 -34.26 -5.74 -1.59
CA LYS A 553 -35.39 -5.60 -0.66
C LYS A 553 -35.69 -4.11 -0.49
N PRO A 554 -36.82 -3.73 0.11
CA PRO A 554 -37.02 -2.36 0.58
C PRO A 554 -35.80 -1.87 1.36
N HIS A 555 -35.24 -0.75 0.93
CA HIS A 555 -34.03 -0.17 1.51
C HIS A 555 -34.37 1.02 2.41
N GLU A 556 -33.63 1.13 3.50
CA GLU A 556 -33.70 2.23 4.45
C GLU A 556 -32.28 2.67 4.81
N SER A 557 -32.03 3.98 4.76
CA SER A 557 -30.78 4.61 5.16
C SER A 557 -31.02 6.03 5.67
N PHE A 558 -30.02 6.62 6.30
CA PHE A 558 -30.10 7.97 6.84
C PHE A 558 -29.07 8.90 6.22
N ILE A 559 -29.44 10.17 6.06
CA ILE A 559 -28.59 11.24 5.54
C ILE A 559 -28.68 12.43 6.48
N ASP A 560 -27.54 12.94 6.91
CA ASP A 560 -27.46 14.07 7.83
C ASP A 560 -26.98 15.31 7.08
N PHE A 561 -27.68 16.43 7.25
CA PHE A 561 -27.33 17.71 6.66
C PHE A 561 -26.97 18.74 7.73
N ALA A 562 -26.02 19.61 7.41
CA ALA A 562 -25.73 20.82 8.17
C ALA A 562 -26.05 22.04 7.30
N LEU A 563 -26.68 23.05 7.88
CA LEU A 563 -27.02 24.28 7.20
C LEU A 563 -26.47 25.44 8.02
N ASN A 564 -25.46 26.10 7.47
CA ASN A 564 -24.82 27.24 8.11
C ASN A 564 -25.15 28.51 7.35
N ILE A 565 -25.60 29.54 8.06
CA ILE A 565 -25.95 30.85 7.50
C ILE A 565 -25.16 31.94 8.23
N TYR A 566 -24.81 33.00 7.52
CA TYR A 566 -24.21 34.19 8.11
C TYR A 566 -25.30 35.03 8.78
N ASP A 567 -25.07 35.36 10.05
CA ASP A 567 -25.90 36.28 10.81
C ASP A 567 -25.24 37.67 10.87
N PRO A 568 -25.79 38.69 10.18
CA PRO A 568 -25.25 40.04 10.19
C PRO A 568 -25.28 40.72 11.56
N GLN A 569 -26.14 40.27 12.51
CA GLN A 569 -26.24 40.90 13.84
C GLN A 569 -25.07 40.51 14.74
N SER A 570 -24.70 39.23 14.73
CA SER A 570 -23.56 38.71 15.49
C SER A 570 -22.24 38.74 14.72
N ASN A 571 -22.28 38.98 13.41
CA ASN A 571 -21.14 38.87 12.49
C ASN A 571 -20.49 37.47 12.55
N GLN A 572 -21.31 36.43 12.71
CA GLN A 572 -20.88 35.04 12.85
C GLN A 572 -21.67 34.11 11.94
N ILE A 573 -21.12 32.92 11.71
CA ILE A 573 -21.81 31.82 11.04
C ILE A 573 -22.59 31.03 12.10
N ILE A 574 -23.90 30.93 11.93
CA ILE A 574 -24.81 30.20 12.83
C ILE A 574 -25.48 29.03 12.10
N VAL A 575 -26.02 28.08 12.86
CA VAL A 575 -26.76 26.94 12.30
C VAL A 575 -28.24 27.29 12.14
N ASP A 576 -28.78 27.16 10.93
CA ASP A 576 -30.20 27.35 10.66
C ASP A 576 -30.99 26.04 10.91
N SER A 577 -31.45 25.90 12.16
CA SER A 577 -32.19 24.72 12.60
C SER A 577 -33.59 24.61 12.00
N GLU A 578 -34.22 25.71 11.58
CA GLU A 578 -35.54 25.66 10.95
C GLU A 578 -35.42 25.32 9.47
N GLY A 579 -34.46 25.90 8.74
CA GLY A 579 -34.17 25.54 7.36
C GLY A 579 -33.78 24.07 7.18
N LEU A 580 -33.12 23.46 8.18
CA LEU A 580 -32.80 22.03 8.19
C LEU A 580 -34.03 21.11 8.20
N LYS A 581 -35.19 21.57 8.69
CA LYS A 581 -36.43 20.76 8.76
C LYS A 581 -37.21 20.79 7.44
N ASP A 582 -36.91 21.73 6.56
CA ASP A 582 -37.68 22.02 5.33
C ASP A 582 -36.78 22.01 4.07
N LEU A 583 -35.83 21.06 4.02
CA LEU A 583 -35.01 20.86 2.81
C LEU A 583 -35.86 20.28 1.69
N GLN A 584 -35.70 20.82 0.49
CA GLN A 584 -36.44 20.42 -0.70
C GLN A 584 -35.61 19.47 -1.56
N PHE A 585 -36.22 18.35 -2.00
CA PHE A 585 -35.57 17.34 -2.83
C PHE A 585 -36.20 17.34 -4.23
N GLU A 586 -35.49 17.90 -5.20
CA GLU A 586 -35.90 17.98 -6.60
C GLU A 586 -35.22 16.87 -7.41
N LEU A 587 -36.00 16.10 -8.18
CA LEU A 587 -35.45 15.12 -9.12
C LEU A 587 -34.85 15.84 -10.34
N LEU A 588 -33.59 15.54 -10.65
CA LEU A 588 -32.91 16.09 -11.84
C LEU A 588 -32.80 15.08 -13.00
N SER A 589 -33.01 13.79 -12.75
CA SER A 589 -32.96 12.78 -13.81
C SER A 589 -34.21 12.89 -14.70
N ASP A 590 -33.99 13.03 -16.01
CA ASP A 590 -35.04 13.20 -17.03
C ASP A 590 -35.08 12.05 -18.06
N ASP A 591 -34.15 11.09 -17.98
CA ASP A 591 -34.12 9.96 -18.91
C ASP A 591 -35.23 8.94 -18.60
N ASP A 592 -35.90 8.46 -19.65
CA ASP A 592 -37.04 7.54 -19.56
C ASP A 592 -36.72 6.31 -18.70
N LYS A 593 -35.51 5.75 -18.79
CA LYS A 593 -35.11 4.57 -18.03
C LYS A 593 -35.08 4.83 -16.53
N THR A 594 -34.51 5.96 -16.11
CA THR A 594 -34.47 6.36 -14.71
C THR A 594 -35.87 6.67 -14.17
N LEU A 595 -36.71 7.36 -14.95
CA LEU A 595 -38.10 7.63 -14.57
C LEU A 595 -38.91 6.34 -14.42
N ASN A 596 -38.74 5.40 -15.34
CA ASN A 596 -39.34 4.07 -15.28
C ASN A 596 -38.87 3.29 -14.05
N LEU A 597 -37.56 3.26 -13.78
CA LEU A 597 -36.99 2.65 -12.56
C LEU A 597 -37.61 3.24 -11.28
N MET A 598 -37.74 4.57 -11.22
CA MET A 598 -38.32 5.27 -10.07
C MET A 598 -39.78 4.95 -9.83
N SER A 599 -40.57 4.76 -10.90
CA SER A 599 -41.98 4.38 -10.79
C SER A 599 -42.20 3.05 -10.05
N VAL A 600 -41.16 2.20 -9.99
CA VAL A 600 -41.15 0.93 -9.27
C VAL A 600 -40.45 1.06 -7.92
N LEU A 601 -39.25 1.66 -7.90
CA LEU A 601 -38.42 1.80 -6.70
C LEU A 601 -39.06 2.67 -5.61
N LEU A 602 -39.82 3.70 -6.02
CA LEU A 602 -40.53 4.66 -5.17
C LEU A 602 -39.64 5.26 -4.06
N PRO A 603 -38.53 5.94 -4.41
CA PRO A 603 -37.64 6.59 -3.44
C PRO A 603 -38.34 7.75 -2.72
N GLN A 604 -38.13 7.86 -1.41
CA GLN A 604 -38.69 8.93 -0.56
C GLN A 604 -37.64 9.45 0.43
N PHE A 605 -37.67 10.77 0.69
CA PHE A 605 -36.89 11.44 1.73
C PHE A 605 -37.85 12.04 2.76
N GLU A 606 -37.63 11.72 4.04
CA GLU A 606 -38.46 12.17 5.15
C GLU A 606 -37.59 12.77 6.25
N PHE A 607 -37.92 13.98 6.73
CA PHE A 607 -37.27 14.56 7.90
C PHE A 607 -37.70 13.82 9.17
N ILE A 608 -36.75 13.43 10.01
CA ILE A 608 -37.01 12.69 11.24
C ILE A 608 -36.83 13.57 12.48
N ASP A 609 -35.64 14.16 12.67
CA ASP A 609 -35.31 15.00 13.82
C ASP A 609 -34.03 15.83 13.59
N LEU A 610 -33.63 16.64 14.58
CA LEU A 610 -32.33 17.28 14.68
C LEU A 610 -31.39 16.48 15.60
N LEU A 611 -30.16 16.23 15.17
CA LEU A 611 -29.15 15.47 15.94
C LEU A 611 -28.02 16.36 16.47
N GLY A 612 -27.54 16.05 17.68
CA GLY A 612 -26.32 16.61 18.27
C GLY A 612 -26.50 17.97 18.97
N ASN A 613 -25.46 18.41 19.69
CA ASN A 613 -25.42 19.73 20.33
C ASN A 613 -25.29 20.87 19.32
N ILE A 614 -24.66 20.59 18.17
CA ILE A 614 -24.69 21.43 16.97
C ILE A 614 -25.66 20.73 16.00
N PRO A 615 -26.86 21.29 15.77
CA PRO A 615 -27.97 20.56 15.17
C PRO A 615 -27.69 20.19 13.71
N TYR A 616 -27.87 18.92 13.38
CA TYR A 616 -27.91 18.40 12.01
C TYR A 616 -29.32 17.93 11.65
N GLY A 617 -29.78 18.22 10.43
CA GLY A 617 -31.05 17.70 9.91
C GLY A 617 -30.93 16.24 9.54
N HIS A 618 -31.63 15.36 10.25
CA HIS A 618 -31.60 13.92 10.02
C HIS A 618 -32.75 13.49 9.11
N TYR A 619 -32.41 13.04 7.90
CA TYR A 619 -33.36 12.59 6.89
C TYR A 619 -33.27 11.09 6.69
N LYS A 620 -34.43 10.45 6.62
CA LYS A 620 -34.60 9.05 6.28
C LYS A 620 -34.85 8.90 4.79
N PHE A 621 -34.02 8.12 4.11
CA PHE A 621 -34.23 7.69 2.74
C PHE A 621 -34.84 6.28 2.73
N THR A 622 -35.95 6.09 2.01
CA THR A 622 -36.60 4.79 1.86
C THR A 622 -36.93 4.44 0.42
N THR A 623 -37.07 3.15 0.14
CA THR A 623 -37.56 2.59 -1.14
C THR A 623 -38.52 1.43 -0.86
N GLN A 624 -39.41 1.13 -1.80
CA GLN A 624 -40.53 0.21 -1.56
C GLN A 624 -40.41 -1.14 -2.28
N ALA A 625 -39.54 -1.27 -3.29
CA ALA A 625 -39.51 -2.44 -4.16
C ALA A 625 -38.10 -2.97 -4.43
N GLU A 626 -38.06 -4.26 -4.72
CA GLU A 626 -36.90 -4.94 -5.30
C GLU A 626 -36.81 -4.64 -6.80
N ILE A 627 -35.59 -4.46 -7.31
CA ILE A 627 -35.35 -4.24 -8.74
C ILE A 627 -34.53 -5.42 -9.29
N PRO A 628 -35.15 -6.27 -10.12
CA PRO A 628 -34.47 -7.41 -10.73
C PRO A 628 -33.50 -6.92 -11.82
N GLY A 629 -32.29 -7.49 -11.83
CA GLY A 629 -31.31 -7.25 -12.88
C GLY A 629 -30.11 -8.18 -12.76
N ILE A 630 -28.99 -7.80 -13.36
CA ILE A 630 -27.75 -8.60 -13.37
C ILE A 630 -26.63 -7.98 -12.51
N GLY A 631 -26.95 -6.99 -11.67
CA GLY A 631 -25.97 -6.25 -10.88
C GLY A 631 -25.57 -4.90 -11.46
N ASP A 632 -26.27 -4.42 -12.50
CA ASP A 632 -26.10 -3.10 -13.10
C ASP A 632 -26.38 -1.99 -12.09
N ILE A 633 -25.66 -0.87 -12.22
CA ILE A 633 -25.80 0.30 -11.34
C ILE A 633 -26.45 1.45 -12.11
N HIS A 634 -27.61 1.88 -11.64
CA HIS A 634 -28.32 3.06 -12.15
C HIS A 634 -28.14 4.24 -11.20
N SER A 635 -28.04 5.45 -11.73
CA SER A 635 -27.80 6.67 -10.94
C SER A 635 -29.00 7.60 -11.02
N ILE A 636 -29.68 7.82 -9.90
CA ILE A 636 -30.79 8.77 -9.78
C ILE A 636 -30.24 10.04 -9.13
N LYS A 637 -30.39 11.19 -9.79
CA LYS A 637 -29.84 12.46 -9.33
C LYS A 637 -30.91 13.31 -8.67
N TYR A 638 -30.66 13.72 -7.42
CA TYR A 638 -31.49 14.67 -6.70
C TYR A 638 -30.70 15.95 -6.41
N LYS A 639 -31.35 17.10 -6.56
CA LYS A 639 -30.90 18.37 -5.99
C LYS A 639 -31.59 18.56 -4.65
N VAL A 640 -30.81 18.79 -3.61
CA VAL A 640 -31.29 19.18 -2.29
C VAL A 640 -31.05 20.66 -2.11
N SER A 641 -32.08 21.43 -1.80
CA SER A 641 -31.99 22.88 -1.62
C SER A 641 -32.55 23.29 -0.26
N ALA A 642 -31.85 24.18 0.44
CA ALA A 642 -32.36 24.79 1.67
C ALA A 642 -33.26 26.02 1.36
N PRO A 643 -34.27 26.31 2.19
CA PRO A 643 -35.23 27.40 1.95
C PRO A 643 -34.67 28.77 2.37
N VAL A 644 -33.53 29.18 1.81
CA VAL A 644 -32.91 30.49 2.08
C VAL A 644 -33.46 31.57 1.15
N VAL A 645 -33.78 32.75 1.69
CA VAL A 645 -34.37 33.88 0.95
C VAL A 645 -33.40 35.06 0.92
N ASN A 646 -33.14 35.61 -0.28
CA ASN A 646 -32.31 36.81 -0.51
C ASN A 646 -30.82 36.70 -0.08
N HIS A 647 -30.17 35.54 -0.27
CA HIS A 647 -28.72 35.43 -0.14
C HIS A 647 -28.00 35.77 -1.46
N GLU A 648 -26.80 36.37 -1.36
CA GLU A 648 -26.00 36.79 -2.51
C GLU A 648 -25.48 35.60 -3.35
N LYS A 649 -25.28 34.43 -2.73
CA LYS A 649 -24.74 33.20 -3.33
C LYS A 649 -25.66 32.00 -3.07
N PRO A 650 -26.86 31.92 -3.71
CA PRO A 650 -27.85 30.86 -3.46
C PRO A 650 -27.32 29.44 -3.77
N GLU A 651 -26.34 29.31 -4.66
CA GLU A 651 -25.71 28.04 -5.03
C GLU A 651 -25.01 27.34 -3.86
N LEU A 652 -24.61 28.06 -2.80
CA LEU A 652 -24.00 27.48 -1.60
C LEU A 652 -24.99 26.62 -0.79
N PHE A 653 -26.28 26.82 -1.02
CA PHE A 653 -27.38 26.19 -0.30
C PHE A 653 -28.04 25.06 -1.11
N GLU A 654 -27.41 24.64 -2.20
CA GLU A 654 -27.82 23.53 -3.04
C GLU A 654 -26.75 22.42 -3.06
N LYS A 655 -27.16 21.15 -2.97
CA LYS A 655 -26.26 19.98 -3.08
C LYS A 655 -26.86 18.90 -3.96
N ILE A 656 -26.01 18.17 -4.68
CA ILE A 656 -26.41 17.03 -5.51
C ILE A 656 -26.17 15.72 -4.77
N ILE A 657 -27.20 14.88 -4.71
CA ILE A 657 -27.12 13.51 -4.21
C ILE A 657 -27.31 12.55 -5.38
N ASN A 658 -26.38 11.60 -5.52
CA ASN A 658 -26.46 10.55 -6.51
C ASN A 658 -26.89 9.25 -5.83
N VAL A 659 -28.16 8.87 -5.94
CA VAL A 659 -28.64 7.58 -5.45
C VAL A 659 -28.20 6.50 -6.44
N LYS A 660 -27.23 5.66 -6.03
CA LYS A 660 -26.67 4.58 -6.85
C LYS A 660 -27.42 3.28 -6.56
N VAL A 661 -28.38 2.97 -7.41
CA VAL A 661 -29.22 1.78 -7.29
C VAL A 661 -28.54 0.63 -8.02
N LYS A 662 -27.99 -0.33 -7.27
CA LYS A 662 -27.51 -1.59 -7.84
C LYS A 662 -28.68 -2.56 -7.95
N THR A 663 -28.99 -2.99 -9.17
CA THR A 663 -30.00 -4.04 -9.40
C THR A 663 -29.56 -5.35 -8.75
N TYR A 664 -30.52 -6.14 -8.31
CA TYR A 664 -30.25 -7.42 -7.67
C TYR A 664 -30.31 -8.56 -8.69
N GLY A 665 -29.22 -9.32 -8.77
CA GLY A 665 -29.13 -10.56 -9.55
C GLY A 665 -29.11 -11.77 -8.63
N ILE A 666 -29.84 -12.82 -9.02
CA ILE A 666 -29.78 -14.11 -8.33
C ILE A 666 -28.51 -14.82 -8.81
N GLY A 667 -27.62 -15.17 -7.88
CA GLY A 667 -26.24 -15.62 -8.17
C GLY A 667 -26.12 -16.85 -9.07
N ASP A 668 -24.91 -17.05 -9.60
CA ASP A 668 -24.52 -18.08 -10.57
C ASP A 668 -24.46 -19.51 -9.99
N GLU A 669 -24.59 -19.66 -8.67
CA GLU A 669 -24.52 -20.96 -8.02
C GLU A 669 -25.88 -21.68 -8.07
N PHE A 670 -25.89 -22.89 -8.63
CA PHE A 670 -27.05 -23.76 -8.62
C PHE A 670 -27.38 -24.16 -7.16
N PRO A 671 -28.53 -23.72 -6.61
CA PRO A 671 -28.92 -24.08 -5.26
C PRO A 671 -29.36 -25.56 -5.21
N ASP A 672 -29.67 -26.09 -4.03
CA ASP A 672 -30.34 -27.38 -3.98
C ASP A 672 -31.71 -27.33 -4.71
N TRP A 673 -32.24 -28.51 -5.05
CA TRP A 673 -33.46 -28.62 -5.86
C TRP A 673 -34.67 -27.94 -5.21
N VAL A 674 -34.81 -28.02 -3.88
CA VAL A 674 -35.94 -27.43 -3.16
C VAL A 674 -35.88 -25.92 -3.24
N LYS A 675 -34.70 -25.35 -2.98
CA LYS A 675 -34.47 -23.92 -3.08
C LYS A 675 -34.63 -23.40 -4.52
N ALA A 676 -34.13 -24.13 -5.53
CA ALA A 676 -34.35 -23.78 -6.94
C ALA A 676 -35.84 -23.70 -7.30
N TYR A 677 -36.63 -24.65 -6.82
CA TYR A 677 -38.08 -24.70 -7.03
C TYR A 677 -38.81 -23.55 -6.31
N GLU A 678 -38.47 -23.28 -5.05
CA GLU A 678 -39.04 -22.18 -4.26
C GLU A 678 -38.72 -20.81 -4.88
N GLU A 679 -37.48 -20.61 -5.34
CA GLU A 679 -37.07 -19.39 -6.02
C GLU A 679 -37.81 -19.19 -7.35
N CYS A 680 -38.00 -20.25 -8.15
CA CYS A 680 -38.84 -20.18 -9.36
C CYS A 680 -40.26 -19.72 -9.04
N LYS A 681 -40.88 -20.31 -8.01
CA LYS A 681 -42.21 -19.91 -7.55
C LYS A 681 -42.24 -18.48 -7.06
N TYR A 682 -41.23 -18.05 -6.32
CA TYR A 682 -41.11 -16.68 -5.85
C TYR A 682 -41.08 -15.70 -7.02
N VAL A 683 -40.26 -15.96 -8.06
CA VAL A 683 -40.17 -15.05 -9.21
C VAL A 683 -41.48 -15.01 -10.00
N LEU A 684 -42.09 -16.17 -10.27
CA LEU A 684 -43.40 -16.26 -10.93
C LEU A 684 -44.49 -15.51 -10.14
N ASN A 685 -44.46 -15.58 -8.81
CA ASN A 685 -45.48 -14.96 -7.98
C ASN A 685 -45.35 -13.45 -7.86
N ASN A 686 -44.12 -12.95 -7.72
CA ASN A 686 -43.88 -11.56 -7.36
C ASN A 686 -43.60 -10.64 -8.56
N TYR A 687 -43.09 -11.19 -9.68
CA TYR A 687 -42.67 -10.38 -10.82
C TYR A 687 -43.55 -10.54 -12.06
N MET A 688 -44.28 -11.65 -12.20
CA MET A 688 -45.24 -11.82 -13.29
C MET A 688 -46.66 -11.44 -12.88
N PRO A 689 -47.39 -10.69 -13.71
CA PRO A 689 -48.80 -10.37 -13.47
C PRO A 689 -49.66 -11.64 -13.50
N ALA A 690 -50.81 -11.58 -12.82
CA ALA A 690 -51.79 -12.66 -12.86
C ALA A 690 -52.39 -12.77 -14.27
N GLY A 691 -52.47 -13.98 -14.81
CA GLY A 691 -52.89 -14.20 -16.19
C GLY A 691 -52.64 -15.62 -16.71
N ASP A 692 -53.09 -15.88 -17.94
CA ASP A 692 -52.95 -17.18 -18.62
C ASP A 692 -51.49 -17.56 -18.82
N SER A 693 -50.66 -16.56 -19.12
CA SER A 693 -49.21 -16.70 -19.28
C SER A 693 -48.52 -17.24 -18.02
N LYS A 694 -48.86 -16.68 -16.85
CA LYS A 694 -48.33 -17.13 -15.55
C LYS A 694 -48.83 -18.52 -15.20
N ASN A 695 -50.11 -18.81 -15.44
CA ASN A 695 -50.71 -20.13 -15.18
C ASN A 695 -50.03 -21.24 -15.98
N LYS A 696 -49.78 -21.01 -17.28
CA LYS A 696 -49.08 -21.97 -18.14
C LYS A 696 -47.64 -22.23 -17.69
N LEU A 697 -46.89 -21.20 -17.30
CA LEU A 697 -45.54 -21.39 -16.75
C LEU A 697 -45.58 -22.15 -15.42
N TYR A 698 -46.58 -21.89 -14.59
CA TYR A 698 -46.83 -22.67 -13.37
C TYR A 698 -47.09 -24.15 -13.69
N ASP A 699 -47.92 -24.46 -14.68
CA ASP A 699 -48.21 -25.83 -15.10
C ASP A 699 -46.96 -26.54 -15.65
N ILE A 700 -46.13 -25.82 -16.41
CA ILE A 700 -44.84 -26.34 -16.89
C ILE A 700 -43.91 -26.64 -15.71
N LEU A 701 -43.76 -25.69 -14.77
CA LEU A 701 -42.94 -25.89 -13.57
C LEU A 701 -43.42 -27.10 -12.77
N GLU A 702 -44.73 -27.22 -12.49
CA GLU A 702 -45.26 -28.31 -11.68
C GLU A 702 -45.17 -29.68 -12.38
N SER A 703 -45.51 -29.73 -13.67
CA SER A 703 -45.52 -30.99 -14.43
C SER A 703 -44.13 -31.45 -14.85
N GLN A 704 -43.16 -30.54 -15.00
CA GLN A 704 -41.83 -30.83 -15.56
C GLN A 704 -40.65 -30.58 -14.60
N LYS A 705 -40.86 -30.15 -13.35
CA LYS A 705 -39.78 -29.88 -12.36
C LYS A 705 -38.72 -30.97 -12.23
N MET A 706 -39.09 -32.25 -12.36
CA MET A 706 -38.13 -33.37 -12.32
C MET A 706 -37.28 -33.46 -13.59
N LYS A 707 -37.85 -33.12 -14.76
CA LYS A 707 -37.15 -33.13 -16.05
C LYS A 707 -36.34 -31.86 -16.29
N LEU A 708 -36.74 -30.74 -15.69
CA LEU A 708 -35.96 -29.50 -15.66
C LEU A 708 -34.69 -29.67 -14.83
N GLY A 709 -34.74 -30.41 -13.72
CA GLY A 709 -33.64 -30.45 -12.76
C GLY A 709 -33.40 -29.07 -12.12
N VAL A 710 -32.31 -28.95 -11.36
CA VAL A 710 -31.95 -27.67 -10.72
C VAL A 710 -31.63 -26.62 -11.77
N GLU A 711 -30.86 -27.00 -12.78
CA GLU A 711 -30.33 -26.11 -13.80
C GLU A 711 -31.42 -25.55 -14.71
N GLY A 712 -32.37 -26.38 -15.13
CA GLY A 712 -33.51 -25.92 -15.92
C GLY A 712 -34.46 -25.01 -15.12
N MET A 713 -34.62 -25.25 -13.83
CA MET A 713 -35.38 -24.35 -12.95
C MET A 713 -34.65 -23.00 -12.77
N VAL A 714 -33.34 -23.01 -12.53
CA VAL A 714 -32.53 -21.79 -12.43
C VAL A 714 -32.58 -20.98 -13.74
N GLU A 715 -32.50 -21.63 -14.89
CA GLU A 715 -32.63 -20.96 -16.20
C GLU A 715 -34.03 -20.33 -16.36
N MET A 716 -35.11 -21.04 -15.98
CA MET A 716 -36.47 -20.51 -15.99
C MET A 716 -36.60 -19.25 -15.14
N ARG A 717 -36.12 -19.32 -13.90
CA ARG A 717 -36.10 -18.22 -12.93
C ARG A 717 -35.36 -17.03 -13.51
N ASN A 718 -34.14 -17.23 -14.01
CA ASN A 718 -33.29 -16.18 -14.57
C ASN A 718 -33.93 -15.51 -15.79
N ARG A 719 -34.61 -16.28 -16.64
CA ARG A 719 -35.30 -15.73 -17.81
C ARG A 719 -36.48 -14.85 -17.42
N ILE A 720 -37.30 -15.28 -16.47
CA ILE A 720 -38.42 -14.47 -15.95
C ILE A 720 -37.86 -13.21 -15.27
N TRP A 721 -36.80 -13.36 -14.47
CA TRP A 721 -36.13 -12.26 -13.78
C TRP A 721 -35.60 -11.20 -14.75
N LYS A 722 -34.92 -11.65 -15.82
CA LYS A 722 -34.38 -10.79 -16.86
C LYS A 722 -35.49 -10.02 -17.59
N ILE A 723 -36.56 -10.71 -17.98
CA ILE A 723 -37.71 -10.08 -18.64
C ILE A 723 -38.36 -9.04 -17.73
N ALA A 724 -38.52 -9.34 -16.43
CA ALA A 724 -39.04 -8.37 -15.46
C ALA A 724 -38.16 -7.12 -15.40
N GLY A 725 -36.84 -7.27 -15.32
CA GLY A 725 -35.90 -6.15 -15.30
C GLY A 725 -35.94 -5.32 -16.59
N GLU A 726 -35.99 -5.97 -17.75
CA GLU A 726 -36.10 -5.30 -19.06
C GLU A 726 -37.40 -4.51 -19.19
N LEU A 727 -38.54 -5.08 -18.75
CA LEU A 727 -39.83 -4.39 -18.74
C LEU A 727 -39.85 -3.22 -17.76
N ILE A 728 -39.27 -3.37 -16.56
CA ILE A 728 -39.16 -2.27 -15.59
C ILE A 728 -38.36 -1.11 -16.17
N LEU A 729 -37.25 -1.36 -16.88
CA LEU A 729 -36.44 -0.30 -17.48
C LEU A 729 -37.09 0.33 -18.72
N ALA A 730 -37.84 -0.46 -19.51
CA ALA A 730 -38.45 0.00 -20.75
C ALA A 730 -39.78 0.76 -20.55
N GLU A 731 -40.60 0.30 -19.61
CA GLU A 731 -42.01 0.72 -19.46
C GLU A 731 -42.43 0.97 -18.00
N GLY A 732 -41.49 0.88 -17.05
CA GLY A 732 -41.73 1.18 -15.64
C GLY A 732 -42.76 0.26 -14.97
N ALA A 733 -43.46 0.79 -13.97
CA ALA A 733 -44.47 0.06 -13.21
C ALA A 733 -45.68 -0.36 -14.06
N GLU A 734 -45.95 0.34 -15.17
CA GLU A 734 -47.04 0.01 -16.08
C GLU A 734 -46.69 -1.23 -16.92
N GLY A 735 -45.49 -1.30 -17.50
CA GLY A 735 -45.14 -2.42 -18.39
C GLY A 735 -45.02 -3.78 -17.71
N TYR A 736 -44.21 -3.91 -16.66
CA TYR A 736 -43.98 -5.23 -16.05
C TYR A 736 -45.22 -5.77 -15.30
N LYS A 737 -46.23 -4.93 -15.03
CA LYS A 737 -47.52 -5.34 -14.42
C LYS A 737 -48.60 -5.65 -15.46
N LEU A 738 -48.36 -5.43 -16.76
CA LEU A 738 -49.31 -5.74 -17.83
C LEU A 738 -49.06 -7.13 -18.42
N GLU A 739 -50.09 -7.99 -18.42
CA GLU A 739 -49.97 -9.34 -18.98
C GLU A 739 -49.58 -9.34 -20.48
N GLU A 740 -50.10 -8.39 -21.26
CA GLU A 740 -49.83 -8.30 -22.70
C GLU A 740 -48.35 -8.05 -23.01
N ALA A 741 -47.65 -7.25 -22.19
CA ALA A 741 -46.21 -6.98 -22.34
C ALA A 741 -45.37 -8.25 -22.14
N TRP A 742 -45.80 -9.11 -21.21
CA TRP A 742 -45.17 -10.40 -20.97
C TRP A 742 -45.43 -11.41 -22.10
N ALA A 743 -46.66 -11.45 -22.64
CA ALA A 743 -47.12 -12.50 -23.57
C ALA A 743 -46.19 -12.69 -24.79
N ASN A 744 -45.65 -11.60 -25.34
CA ASN A 744 -44.72 -11.64 -26.48
C ASN A 744 -43.30 -12.09 -26.11
N LEU A 745 -42.82 -11.77 -24.90
CA LEU A 745 -41.43 -12.05 -24.48
C LEU A 745 -41.24 -13.49 -23.99
N ILE A 746 -42.32 -14.14 -23.55
CA ILE A 746 -42.29 -15.52 -23.04
C ILE A 746 -42.87 -16.55 -24.01
N THR A 747 -43.31 -16.17 -25.21
CA THR A 747 -44.03 -17.07 -26.15
C THR A 747 -43.30 -18.40 -26.35
N THR A 748 -41.99 -18.37 -26.62
CA THR A 748 -41.16 -19.58 -26.76
C THR A 748 -41.03 -20.38 -25.45
N THR A 749 -41.04 -19.71 -24.30
CA THR A 749 -41.00 -20.36 -22.96
C THR A 749 -42.32 -21.08 -22.64
N LEU A 750 -43.44 -20.63 -23.21
CA LEU A 750 -44.75 -21.28 -23.07
C LEU A 750 -44.83 -22.58 -23.88
N GLU A 751 -43.98 -22.76 -24.89
CA GLU A 751 -43.85 -24.01 -25.64
C GLU A 751 -42.76 -24.91 -25.03
N TRP A 752 -43.15 -25.72 -24.04
CA TRP A 752 -42.25 -26.60 -23.27
C TRP A 752 -41.16 -27.28 -24.11
N THR A 753 -41.52 -27.88 -25.24
CA THR A 753 -40.55 -28.63 -26.07
C THR A 753 -39.56 -27.74 -26.81
N GLU A 754 -39.94 -26.52 -27.18
CA GLU A 754 -39.03 -25.55 -27.80
C GLU A 754 -38.07 -24.99 -26.75
N TRP A 755 -38.60 -24.65 -25.56
CA TRP A 755 -37.80 -24.17 -24.45
C TRP A 755 -36.83 -25.23 -23.90
N ALA A 756 -37.27 -26.46 -23.71
CA ALA A 756 -36.39 -27.56 -23.33
C ALA A 756 -35.31 -27.83 -24.41
N GLY A 757 -35.64 -27.65 -25.69
CA GLY A 757 -34.68 -27.69 -26.78
C GLY A 757 -33.64 -26.56 -26.72
N ASP A 758 -34.06 -25.34 -26.38
CA ASP A 758 -33.16 -24.19 -26.14
C ASP A 758 -32.20 -24.47 -25.00
N ILE A 759 -32.71 -24.96 -23.86
CA ILE A 759 -31.91 -25.32 -22.68
C ILE A 759 -30.86 -26.37 -23.06
N ALA A 760 -31.30 -27.45 -23.70
CA ALA A 760 -30.43 -28.55 -24.08
C ALA A 760 -29.35 -28.11 -25.08
N PHE A 761 -29.73 -27.30 -26.07
CA PHE A 761 -28.80 -26.77 -27.06
C PHE A 761 -27.79 -25.80 -26.45
N ASN A 762 -28.24 -24.87 -25.61
CA ASN A 762 -27.35 -23.93 -24.91
C ASN A 762 -26.36 -24.67 -24.01
N ALA A 763 -26.83 -25.64 -23.23
CA ALA A 763 -25.98 -26.51 -22.41
C ALA A 763 -24.92 -27.22 -23.26
N LEU A 764 -25.34 -27.84 -24.37
CA LEU A 764 -24.43 -28.51 -25.31
C LEU A 764 -23.35 -27.55 -25.84
N THR A 765 -23.73 -26.33 -26.27
CA THR A 765 -22.79 -25.34 -26.82
C THR A 765 -21.82 -24.77 -25.79
N ALA A 766 -22.22 -24.66 -24.52
CA ALA A 766 -21.33 -24.19 -23.45
C ALA A 766 -20.12 -25.13 -23.25
N TYR A 767 -20.30 -26.42 -23.50
CA TYR A 767 -19.24 -27.44 -23.40
C TYR A 767 -18.53 -27.70 -24.75
N PHE A 768 -19.07 -27.21 -25.86
CA PHE A 768 -18.59 -27.53 -27.20
C PHE A 768 -18.51 -26.29 -28.12
N THR A 769 -17.30 -25.72 -28.32
CA THR A 769 -17.13 -24.42 -28.99
C THR A 769 -16.21 -24.39 -30.22
N GLY A 770 -15.78 -25.53 -30.78
CA GLY A 770 -14.59 -25.53 -31.66
C GLY A 770 -14.59 -26.33 -32.96
N GLY A 771 -15.72 -26.76 -33.53
CA GLY A 771 -15.65 -27.64 -34.72
C GLY A 771 -16.82 -27.73 -35.70
N LEU A 772 -17.97 -27.11 -35.44
CA LEU A 772 -19.16 -27.22 -36.31
C LEU A 772 -19.52 -25.86 -36.94
N GLY A 773 -19.80 -25.86 -38.25
CA GLY A 773 -20.29 -24.67 -38.96
C GLY A 773 -21.72 -24.29 -38.55
N SER A 774 -22.13 -23.04 -38.80
CA SER A 774 -23.44 -22.50 -38.40
C SER A 774 -24.65 -23.32 -38.87
N THR A 775 -24.57 -23.93 -40.07
CA THR A 775 -25.62 -24.81 -40.60
C THR A 775 -25.82 -26.09 -39.77
N ALA A 776 -24.75 -26.65 -39.20
CA ALA A 776 -24.83 -27.83 -38.35
C ALA A 776 -25.51 -27.52 -37.01
N LEU A 777 -25.20 -26.35 -36.44
CA LEU A 777 -25.79 -25.89 -35.18
C LEU A 777 -27.31 -25.71 -35.25
N GLY A 778 -27.82 -25.12 -36.34
CA GLY A 778 -29.27 -24.97 -36.54
C GLY A 778 -30.01 -26.31 -36.69
N LEU A 779 -29.41 -27.26 -37.43
CA LEU A 779 -29.97 -28.60 -37.59
C LEU A 779 -29.97 -29.40 -36.28
N THR A 780 -28.90 -29.30 -35.48
CA THR A 780 -28.80 -29.96 -34.17
C THR A 780 -29.93 -29.52 -33.25
N LYS A 781 -30.15 -28.20 -33.11
CA LYS A 781 -31.22 -27.66 -32.27
C LYS A 781 -32.61 -28.18 -32.69
N SER A 782 -32.93 -28.10 -33.99
CA SER A 782 -34.19 -28.60 -34.52
C SER A 782 -34.38 -30.10 -34.27
N THR A 783 -33.33 -30.90 -34.42
CA THR A 783 -33.39 -32.35 -34.26
C THR A 783 -33.48 -32.76 -32.79
N MET A 784 -32.87 -32.00 -31.87
CA MET A 784 -33.06 -32.17 -30.42
C MET A 784 -34.48 -31.82 -29.98
N ILE A 785 -35.09 -30.77 -30.54
CA ILE A 785 -36.50 -30.44 -30.30
C ILE A 785 -37.41 -31.58 -30.78
N ASP A 786 -37.15 -32.14 -31.98
CA ASP A 786 -37.87 -33.31 -32.48
C ASP A 786 -37.76 -34.51 -31.52
N ALA A 787 -36.57 -34.74 -30.94
CA ALA A 787 -36.36 -35.79 -29.95
C ALA A 787 -37.21 -35.56 -28.69
N ILE A 788 -37.19 -34.33 -28.15
CA ILE A 788 -38.00 -33.97 -26.98
C ILE A 788 -39.50 -34.11 -27.30
N LYS A 789 -39.95 -33.63 -28.46
CA LYS A 789 -41.36 -33.74 -28.90
C LYS A 789 -41.80 -35.20 -28.99
N MET A 790 -41.03 -36.06 -29.63
CA MET A 790 -41.33 -37.49 -29.72
C MET A 790 -41.40 -38.11 -28.33
N MET A 791 -40.39 -37.87 -27.49
CA MET A 791 -40.33 -38.43 -26.14
C MET A 791 -41.41 -37.90 -25.19
N TYR A 792 -41.93 -36.69 -25.45
CA TYR A 792 -42.93 -36.04 -24.62
C TYR A 792 -44.37 -36.40 -25.03
N TYR A 793 -44.66 -36.41 -26.33
CA TYR A 793 -46.02 -36.61 -26.84
C TYR A 793 -46.34 -38.08 -27.20
N GLU A 794 -45.34 -38.96 -27.31
CA GLU A 794 -45.53 -40.37 -27.62
C GLU A 794 -45.17 -41.26 -26.41
N PRO A 795 -46.14 -41.63 -25.57
CA PRO A 795 -45.88 -42.52 -24.44
C PRO A 795 -45.38 -43.87 -24.97
N ASN A 796 -44.20 -44.28 -24.51
CA ASN A 796 -43.42 -45.49 -24.90
C ASN A 796 -42.38 -45.31 -26.02
N ALA A 797 -42.21 -44.11 -26.60
CA ALA A 797 -41.13 -43.88 -27.56
C ALA A 797 -39.75 -44.07 -26.92
N THR A 798 -38.87 -44.84 -27.57
CA THR A 798 -37.49 -45.08 -27.14
C THR A 798 -36.48 -44.32 -28.02
N ALA A 799 -35.23 -44.22 -27.55
CA ALA A 799 -34.14 -43.68 -28.37
C ALA A 799 -33.91 -44.49 -29.66
N GLU A 800 -34.22 -45.78 -29.66
CA GLU A 800 -34.19 -46.64 -30.83
C GLU A 800 -35.32 -46.30 -31.82
N ASP A 801 -36.51 -45.98 -31.31
CA ASP A 801 -37.64 -45.50 -32.14
C ASP A 801 -37.33 -44.15 -32.78
N PHE A 802 -36.74 -43.22 -32.02
CA PHE A 802 -36.30 -41.93 -32.55
C PHE A 802 -35.20 -42.11 -33.62
N TRP A 803 -34.21 -42.96 -33.34
CA TRP A 803 -33.19 -43.32 -34.32
C TRP A 803 -33.80 -43.94 -35.58
N ASN A 804 -34.78 -44.84 -35.43
CA ASN A 804 -35.48 -45.46 -36.56
C ASN A 804 -36.29 -44.44 -37.37
N LEU A 805 -36.93 -43.47 -36.72
CA LEU A 805 -37.67 -42.39 -37.40
C LEU A 805 -36.74 -41.43 -38.15
N GLN A 806 -35.59 -41.05 -37.56
CA GLN A 806 -34.57 -40.27 -38.27
C GLN A 806 -33.96 -41.08 -39.42
N LYS A 807 -33.72 -42.37 -39.20
CA LYS A 807 -33.29 -43.30 -40.25
C LYS A 807 -34.32 -43.39 -41.37
N GLU A 808 -35.62 -43.45 -41.09
CA GLU A 808 -36.69 -43.44 -42.11
C GLU A 808 -36.75 -42.11 -42.89
N LYS A 809 -36.65 -40.96 -42.21
CA LYS A 809 -36.52 -39.64 -42.87
C LYS A 809 -35.31 -39.60 -43.83
N ILE A 810 -34.20 -40.23 -43.45
CA ILE A 810 -32.94 -40.32 -44.20
C ILE A 810 -32.96 -41.46 -45.25
N MET A 811 -33.82 -42.49 -45.09
CA MET A 811 -33.96 -43.64 -45.99
C MET A 811 -34.53 -43.29 -47.36
N SER A 812 -35.12 -42.11 -47.52
CA SER A 812 -35.42 -41.57 -48.85
C SER A 812 -34.16 -41.38 -49.71
N VAL A 813 -32.96 -41.39 -49.13
CA VAL A 813 -31.69 -41.11 -49.84
C VAL A 813 -30.79 -42.35 -50.06
N LEU A 814 -30.78 -43.38 -49.20
CA LEU A 814 -29.70 -44.40 -49.27
C LEU A 814 -30.13 -45.82 -48.89
N MET A 815 -30.30 -46.69 -49.90
CA MET A 815 -30.40 -48.14 -49.70
C MET A 815 -29.05 -48.85 -49.86
N SER A 816 -28.82 -49.77 -48.93
CA SER A 816 -27.72 -50.76 -48.81
C SER A 816 -26.37 -50.24 -48.30
N GLN A 817 -26.16 -50.31 -46.97
CA GLN A 817 -25.03 -51.03 -46.35
C GLN A 817 -25.10 -50.96 -44.81
N THR A 818 -24.54 -52.00 -44.18
CA THR A 818 -24.27 -52.21 -42.74
C THR A 818 -25.41 -52.66 -41.81
N LYS A 819 -25.40 -53.98 -41.54
CA LYS A 819 -25.92 -54.60 -40.32
C LYS A 819 -24.93 -54.33 -39.17
N GLY A 820 -25.44 -53.73 -38.09
CA GLY A 820 -24.91 -53.85 -36.71
C GLY A 820 -23.53 -53.27 -36.42
N ARG A 821 -23.46 -51.96 -36.11
CA ARG A 821 -22.41 -51.34 -35.27
C ARG A 821 -22.99 -50.15 -34.49
N LEU A 822 -22.39 -49.85 -33.33
CA LEU A 822 -22.74 -48.75 -32.42
C LEU A 822 -22.82 -47.39 -33.14
N LEU A 823 -23.68 -46.49 -32.64
CA LEU A 823 -23.78 -45.09 -33.06
C LEU A 823 -22.39 -44.43 -33.00
N SER A 824 -21.89 -43.98 -34.15
CA SER A 824 -20.71 -43.11 -34.25
C SER A 824 -20.93 -42.11 -35.39
N ILE A 825 -20.28 -40.94 -35.29
CA ILE A 825 -20.39 -39.91 -36.32
C ILE A 825 -19.90 -40.44 -37.67
N GLU A 826 -18.87 -41.29 -37.67
CA GLU A 826 -18.31 -41.93 -38.89
C GLU A 826 -19.33 -42.83 -39.59
N ASN A 827 -20.06 -43.66 -38.83
CA ASN A 827 -21.07 -44.55 -39.40
C ASN A 827 -22.24 -43.74 -39.97
N ILE A 828 -22.62 -42.63 -39.32
CA ILE A 828 -23.69 -41.75 -39.81
C ILE A 828 -23.22 -40.95 -41.03
N GLU A 829 -21.96 -40.46 -41.07
CA GLU A 829 -21.37 -39.77 -42.22
C GLU A 829 -21.39 -40.64 -43.50
N LEU A 830 -21.13 -41.95 -43.36
CA LEU A 830 -21.24 -42.94 -44.44
C LEU A 830 -22.68 -43.11 -44.93
N ILE A 831 -23.66 -42.96 -44.04
CA ILE A 831 -25.11 -43.11 -44.30
C ILE A 831 -25.74 -41.83 -44.86
N VAL A 832 -25.16 -40.64 -44.67
CA VAL A 832 -25.73 -39.36 -45.16
C VAL A 832 -24.98 -38.76 -46.35
N GLY A 833 -24.15 -39.55 -47.05
CA GLY A 833 -23.57 -39.17 -48.35
C GLY A 833 -22.66 -37.94 -48.31
N LYS A 834 -21.76 -37.84 -47.30
CA LYS A 834 -20.85 -36.70 -47.05
C LYS A 834 -21.51 -35.43 -46.47
N ASN A 835 -22.79 -35.44 -46.10
CA ASN A 835 -23.42 -34.34 -45.38
C ASN A 835 -23.04 -34.34 -43.88
N LYS A 836 -21.82 -33.88 -43.59
CA LYS A 836 -21.28 -33.84 -42.22
C LYS A 836 -22.17 -33.08 -41.23
N PRO A 837 -22.72 -31.88 -41.55
CA PRO A 837 -23.65 -31.18 -40.66
C PRO A 837 -24.82 -32.04 -40.19
N LEU A 838 -25.44 -32.78 -41.12
CA LEU A 838 -26.56 -33.66 -40.80
C LEU A 838 -26.13 -34.86 -39.96
N ALA A 839 -24.96 -35.44 -40.23
CA ALA A 839 -24.45 -36.57 -39.46
C ALA A 839 -24.25 -36.22 -37.97
N TYR A 840 -23.66 -35.05 -37.71
CA TYR A 840 -23.46 -34.55 -36.35
C TYR A 840 -24.79 -34.25 -35.67
N ALA A 841 -25.74 -33.60 -36.36
CA ALA A 841 -27.04 -33.28 -35.79
C ALA A 841 -27.83 -34.53 -35.36
N VAL A 842 -27.81 -35.58 -36.20
CA VAL A 842 -28.47 -36.86 -35.91
C VAL A 842 -27.79 -37.57 -34.75
N TYR A 843 -26.46 -37.67 -34.76
CA TYR A 843 -25.70 -38.30 -33.67
C TYR A 843 -26.00 -37.64 -32.32
N ILE A 844 -25.86 -36.32 -32.25
CA ILE A 844 -26.10 -35.52 -31.04
C ILE A 844 -27.53 -35.73 -30.54
N ALA A 845 -28.53 -35.65 -31.41
CA ALA A 845 -29.92 -35.76 -31.01
C ALA A 845 -30.27 -37.18 -30.52
N THR A 846 -29.70 -38.23 -31.12
CA THR A 846 -29.93 -39.62 -30.67
C THR A 846 -29.24 -39.93 -29.35
N GLU A 847 -27.99 -39.49 -29.16
CA GLU A 847 -27.29 -39.62 -27.86
C GLU A 847 -27.97 -38.81 -26.76
N PHE A 848 -28.45 -37.60 -27.09
CA PHE A 848 -29.24 -36.79 -26.19
C PHE A 848 -30.56 -37.49 -25.78
N ALA A 849 -31.30 -38.04 -26.75
CA ALA A 849 -32.52 -38.81 -26.49
C ALA A 849 -32.26 -40.05 -25.61
N TYR A 850 -31.13 -40.73 -25.84
CA TYR A 850 -30.69 -41.87 -25.05
C TYR A 850 -30.45 -41.47 -23.58
N ASN A 851 -29.66 -40.42 -23.33
CA ASN A 851 -29.36 -39.92 -21.99
C ASN A 851 -30.61 -39.37 -21.28
N LEU A 852 -31.55 -38.79 -22.03
CA LEU A 852 -32.81 -38.29 -21.48
C LEU A 852 -33.77 -39.41 -21.07
N TYR A 853 -33.79 -40.54 -21.80
CA TYR A 853 -34.74 -41.65 -21.57
C TYR A 853 -34.21 -42.76 -20.67
N GLN A 854 -33.10 -43.40 -21.05
CA GLN A 854 -32.67 -44.65 -20.43
C GLN A 854 -32.11 -44.44 -19.02
N THR A 855 -31.55 -43.26 -18.77
CA THR A 855 -30.92 -42.90 -17.49
C THR A 855 -31.76 -41.93 -16.66
N ASN A 856 -32.92 -41.52 -17.17
CA ASN A 856 -33.90 -40.63 -16.51
C ASN A 856 -33.31 -39.29 -16.01
N TYR A 857 -32.27 -38.78 -16.67
CA TYR A 857 -31.64 -37.49 -16.34
C TYR A 857 -32.53 -36.30 -16.68
N SER A 858 -32.20 -35.14 -16.12
CA SER A 858 -32.78 -33.86 -16.55
C SER A 858 -32.33 -33.49 -17.98
N VAL A 859 -33.06 -32.57 -18.61
CA VAL A 859 -32.75 -32.03 -19.95
C VAL A 859 -31.33 -31.46 -19.99
N TRP A 860 -30.89 -30.80 -18.92
CA TRP A 860 -29.55 -30.22 -18.80
C TRP A 860 -28.46 -31.29 -18.65
N GLU A 861 -28.64 -32.24 -17.73
CA GLU A 861 -27.68 -33.33 -17.51
C GLU A 861 -27.52 -34.21 -18.75
N ALA A 862 -28.62 -34.52 -19.45
CA ALA A 862 -28.59 -35.28 -20.69
C ALA A 862 -27.75 -34.56 -21.76
N ALA A 863 -27.92 -33.25 -21.94
CA ALA A 863 -27.14 -32.45 -22.88
C ALA A 863 -25.66 -32.37 -22.50
N LYS A 864 -25.35 -32.24 -21.20
CA LYS A 864 -23.98 -32.23 -20.67
C LYS A 864 -23.26 -33.56 -20.94
N LEU A 865 -23.91 -34.69 -20.68
CA LEU A 865 -23.35 -36.01 -20.94
C LEU A 865 -23.13 -36.24 -22.45
N THR A 866 -24.07 -35.79 -23.29
CA THR A 866 -23.89 -35.82 -24.75
C THR A 866 -22.70 -34.98 -25.21
N ALA A 867 -22.47 -33.80 -24.61
CA ALA A 867 -21.30 -32.97 -24.92
C ALA A 867 -19.96 -33.61 -24.52
N GLN A 868 -19.94 -34.31 -23.38
CA GLN A 868 -18.76 -35.07 -22.93
C GLN A 868 -18.42 -36.18 -23.92
N GLY A 869 -19.41 -36.99 -24.34
CA GLY A 869 -19.22 -38.02 -25.36
C GLY A 869 -18.69 -37.46 -26.70
N LEU A 870 -19.21 -36.30 -27.13
CA LEU A 870 -18.75 -35.59 -28.33
C LEU A 870 -17.26 -35.21 -28.28
N THR A 871 -16.80 -34.77 -27.10
CA THR A 871 -15.44 -34.30 -26.88
C THR A 871 -14.45 -35.47 -26.98
N GLU A 872 -14.80 -36.61 -26.40
CA GLU A 872 -14.00 -37.84 -26.47
C GLU A 872 -13.84 -38.34 -27.92
N GLU A 873 -14.93 -38.36 -28.70
CA GLU A 873 -14.92 -38.76 -30.11
C GLU A 873 -14.04 -37.83 -30.96
N MET A 874 -14.07 -36.51 -30.71
CA MET A 874 -13.23 -35.53 -31.42
C MET A 874 -11.75 -35.59 -31.04
N ILE A 875 -11.43 -35.88 -29.78
CA ILE A 875 -10.05 -36.08 -29.31
C ILE A 875 -9.44 -37.30 -30.03
N MET A 876 -10.18 -38.42 -30.09
CA MET A 876 -9.74 -39.63 -30.79
C MET A 876 -9.46 -39.39 -32.28
N ARG A 877 -10.30 -38.60 -32.95
CA ARG A 877 -10.08 -38.20 -34.36
C ARG A 877 -8.78 -37.40 -34.52
N LYS A 878 -8.56 -36.35 -33.72
CA LYS A 878 -7.34 -35.53 -33.78
C LYS A 878 -6.06 -36.31 -33.47
N LEU A 879 -6.11 -37.24 -32.51
CA LEU A 879 -4.97 -38.13 -32.20
C LEU A 879 -4.64 -39.05 -33.36
N THR A 880 -5.65 -39.63 -34.01
CA THR A 880 -5.47 -40.52 -35.17
C THR A 880 -4.84 -39.79 -36.36
N GLU A 881 -5.29 -38.56 -36.64
CA GLU A 881 -4.70 -37.73 -37.71
C GLU A 881 -3.21 -37.40 -37.44
N LYS A 882 -2.87 -37.02 -36.20
CA LYS A 882 -1.48 -36.74 -35.81
C LYS A 882 -0.60 -37.98 -35.96
N LEU A 883 -1.10 -39.16 -35.58
CA LEU A 883 -0.37 -40.42 -35.70
C LEU A 883 -0.05 -40.76 -37.17
N HIS A 884 -1.00 -40.56 -38.08
CA HIS A 884 -0.77 -40.77 -39.51
C HIS A 884 0.23 -39.77 -40.12
N ARG A 885 0.20 -38.50 -39.71
CA ARG A 885 1.19 -37.49 -40.14
C ARG A 885 2.59 -37.82 -39.63
N GLU A 886 2.72 -38.26 -38.37
CA GLU A 886 4.01 -38.72 -37.84
C GLU A 886 4.54 -39.92 -38.61
N TYR A 887 3.70 -40.93 -38.87
CA TYR A 887 4.10 -42.10 -39.66
C TYR A 887 4.58 -41.71 -41.07
N MET A 888 3.96 -40.71 -41.69
CA MET A 888 4.34 -40.20 -43.01
C MET A 888 5.70 -39.50 -43.03
N ASN A 889 6.08 -38.85 -41.94
CA ASN A 889 7.33 -38.10 -41.83
C ASN A 889 8.52 -38.99 -41.38
N ARG A 890 8.26 -40.22 -40.93
CA ARG A 890 9.32 -41.17 -40.59
C ARG A 890 10.01 -41.68 -41.85
N GLN A 891 11.29 -41.37 -42.00
CA GLN A 891 12.16 -41.96 -43.01
C GLN A 891 12.94 -43.14 -42.44
N THR A 892 12.90 -44.28 -43.12
CA THR A 892 13.79 -45.43 -42.87
C THR A 892 15.18 -45.10 -43.41
N GLY A 893 16.11 -44.82 -42.51
CA GLY A 893 17.53 -44.63 -42.84
C GLY A 893 18.21 -45.97 -43.13
N PHE A 894 19.15 -45.95 -44.07
CA PHE A 894 19.99 -47.10 -44.40
C PHE A 894 21.46 -46.71 -44.22
N ALA A 895 22.25 -47.58 -43.58
CA ALA A 895 23.66 -47.34 -43.34
C ALA A 895 24.49 -47.44 -44.63
N SER A 896 23.98 -48.10 -45.68
CA SER A 896 24.66 -48.20 -46.97
C SER A 896 23.70 -48.49 -48.13
N PRO A 897 24.11 -48.22 -49.39
CA PRO A 897 23.34 -48.64 -50.57
C PRO A 897 23.04 -50.14 -50.61
N LYS A 898 23.97 -50.97 -50.11
CA LYS A 898 23.82 -52.42 -50.10
C LYS A 898 22.60 -52.83 -49.26
N GLU A 899 22.50 -52.30 -48.04
CA GLU A 899 21.39 -52.54 -47.13
C GLU A 899 20.04 -52.10 -47.73
N PHE A 900 20.03 -50.93 -48.38
CA PHE A 900 18.85 -50.44 -49.09
C PHE A 900 18.42 -51.38 -50.23
N PHE A 901 19.36 -51.89 -51.04
CA PHE A 901 19.02 -52.81 -52.13
C PHE A 901 18.62 -54.21 -51.65
N GLU A 902 19.14 -54.68 -50.53
CA GLU A 902 18.68 -55.91 -49.88
C GLU A 902 17.21 -55.80 -49.45
N ASP A 903 16.84 -54.68 -48.81
CA ASP A 903 15.46 -54.41 -48.42
C ASP A 903 14.53 -54.15 -49.63
N PHE A 904 15.03 -53.47 -50.67
CA PHE A 904 14.33 -53.33 -51.95
C PHE A 904 13.96 -54.69 -52.55
N MET A 905 14.93 -55.61 -52.59
CA MET A 905 14.72 -56.96 -53.15
C MET A 905 13.81 -57.81 -52.28
N LYS A 906 13.91 -57.70 -50.94
CA LYS A 906 13.01 -58.38 -49.99
C LYS A 906 11.53 -58.00 -50.23
N ASN A 907 11.27 -56.79 -50.69
CA ASN A 907 9.94 -56.27 -50.98
C ASN A 907 9.52 -56.40 -52.46
N THR A 908 10.31 -57.12 -53.26
CA THR A 908 10.01 -57.40 -54.67
C THR A 908 9.32 -58.76 -54.80
N LYS A 909 8.23 -58.82 -55.56
CA LYS A 909 7.51 -60.05 -55.91
C LYS A 909 7.38 -60.21 -57.42
N THR A 910 7.08 -61.41 -57.89
CA THR A 910 6.78 -61.69 -59.30
C THR A 910 5.28 -61.61 -59.53
N GLU A 911 4.84 -60.69 -60.39
CA GLU A 911 3.45 -60.58 -60.86
C GLU A 911 3.42 -60.71 -62.38
N MET A 912 2.56 -61.59 -62.92
CA MET A 912 2.42 -61.82 -64.36
C MET A 912 3.76 -62.04 -65.09
N GLY A 913 4.67 -62.80 -64.47
CA GLY A 913 6.00 -63.10 -65.02
C GLY A 913 7.02 -61.96 -64.94
N LYS A 914 6.68 -60.81 -64.34
CA LYS A 914 7.57 -59.66 -64.17
C LYS A 914 7.81 -59.36 -62.69
N LYS A 915 9.05 -59.02 -62.33
CA LYS A 915 9.37 -58.55 -60.97
C LYS A 915 8.83 -57.13 -60.75
N VAL A 916 8.11 -56.92 -59.66
CA VAL A 916 7.52 -55.65 -59.24
C VAL A 916 7.67 -55.43 -57.73
N LEU A 917 7.83 -54.19 -57.31
CA LEU A 917 7.81 -53.83 -55.89
C LEU A 917 6.39 -53.89 -55.32
N SER A 918 6.28 -54.15 -54.02
CA SER A 918 5.01 -53.90 -53.31
C SER A 918 4.65 -52.41 -53.37
N GLN A 919 3.36 -52.09 -53.53
CA GLN A 919 2.88 -50.69 -53.60
C GLN A 919 3.29 -49.89 -52.36
N LYS A 920 3.18 -50.48 -51.17
CA LYS A 920 3.63 -49.84 -49.92
C LYS A 920 5.12 -49.48 -49.98
N LYS A 921 5.97 -50.38 -50.47
CA LYS A 921 7.41 -50.11 -50.57
C LYS A 921 7.73 -49.10 -51.65
N LEU A 922 7.05 -49.17 -52.79
CA LEU A 922 7.16 -48.18 -53.85
C LEU A 922 6.84 -46.77 -53.32
N LEU A 923 5.71 -46.61 -52.61
CA LEU A 923 5.30 -45.33 -52.03
C LEU A 923 6.29 -44.85 -50.96
N GLU A 924 6.83 -45.76 -50.14
CA GLU A 924 7.91 -45.42 -49.20
C GLU A 924 9.16 -44.87 -49.91
N ILE A 925 9.58 -45.51 -51.02
CA ILE A 925 10.72 -45.05 -51.82
C ILE A 925 10.41 -43.72 -52.52
N MET A 926 9.19 -43.54 -53.04
CA MET A 926 8.77 -42.30 -53.71
C MET A 926 8.75 -41.10 -52.77
N ARG A 927 8.44 -41.27 -51.48
CA ARG A 927 8.51 -40.19 -50.48
C ARG A 927 9.93 -39.72 -50.17
N ASP A 928 10.94 -40.47 -50.60
CA ASP A 928 12.33 -40.22 -50.27
C ASP A 928 13.19 -40.10 -51.56
N PRO A 929 13.38 -38.86 -52.05
CA PRO A 929 14.22 -38.58 -53.21
C PRO A 929 15.64 -39.13 -53.12
N GLU A 930 16.20 -39.28 -51.91
CA GLU A 930 17.53 -39.87 -51.68
C GLU A 930 17.55 -41.36 -52.08
N LYS A 931 16.52 -42.12 -51.73
CA LYS A 931 16.36 -43.53 -52.14
C LYS A 931 16.25 -43.65 -53.65
N VAL A 932 15.48 -42.78 -54.31
CA VAL A 932 15.35 -42.79 -55.77
C VAL A 932 16.69 -42.46 -56.46
N ARG A 933 17.45 -41.48 -55.93
CA ARG A 933 18.81 -41.19 -56.41
C ARG A 933 19.78 -42.35 -56.18
N THR A 934 19.63 -43.08 -55.09
CA THR A 934 20.42 -44.28 -54.80
C THR A 934 20.18 -45.35 -55.86
N ILE A 935 18.92 -45.61 -56.24
CA ILE A 935 18.57 -46.50 -57.38
C ILE A 935 19.20 -45.98 -58.68
N LYS A 936 19.10 -44.68 -58.95
CA LYS A 936 19.66 -44.06 -60.15
C LYS A 936 21.17 -44.25 -60.28
N LYS A 937 21.92 -44.01 -59.19
CA LYS A 937 23.39 -43.99 -59.18
C LYS A 937 24.00 -45.38 -59.02
N TRP A 938 23.47 -46.19 -58.10
CA TRP A 938 24.08 -47.45 -57.68
C TRP A 938 23.28 -48.70 -58.07
N GLY A 939 22.04 -48.54 -58.53
CA GLY A 939 21.18 -49.67 -58.91
C GLY A 939 21.66 -50.37 -60.18
N SER A 940 21.56 -51.70 -60.17
CA SER A 940 21.74 -52.52 -61.38
C SER A 940 20.66 -52.21 -62.42
N PRO A 941 20.87 -52.56 -63.70
CA PRO A 941 19.85 -52.40 -64.75
C PRO A 941 18.50 -53.04 -64.36
N GLU A 942 18.52 -54.22 -63.75
CA GLU A 942 17.33 -54.93 -63.28
C GLU A 942 16.57 -54.15 -62.18
N LEU A 943 17.27 -53.63 -61.18
CA LEU A 943 16.66 -52.85 -60.09
C LEU A 943 15.99 -51.57 -60.59
N LYS A 944 16.65 -50.88 -61.53
CA LYS A 944 16.10 -49.68 -62.19
C LYS A 944 14.83 -50.02 -62.96
N GLU A 945 14.83 -51.12 -63.68
CA GLU A 945 13.67 -51.57 -64.46
C GLU A 945 12.49 -51.95 -63.57
N ILE A 946 12.73 -52.67 -62.45
CA ILE A 946 11.70 -53.03 -61.48
C ILE A 946 11.02 -51.77 -60.93
N PHE A 947 11.80 -50.80 -60.44
CA PHE A 947 11.25 -49.56 -59.88
C PHE A 947 10.41 -48.78 -60.90
N VAL A 948 10.95 -48.55 -62.09
CA VAL A 948 10.26 -47.79 -63.15
C VAL A 948 8.98 -48.50 -63.59
N ARG A 949 9.01 -49.83 -63.73
CA ARG A 949 7.85 -50.62 -64.12
C ARG A 949 6.72 -50.53 -63.10
N THR A 950 7.02 -50.70 -61.82
CA THR A 950 6.01 -50.61 -60.75
C THR A 950 5.48 -49.18 -60.61
N ARG A 951 6.32 -48.15 -60.75
CA ARG A 951 5.86 -46.76 -60.74
C ARG A 951 4.90 -46.47 -61.90
N LYS A 952 5.23 -46.93 -63.11
CA LYS A 952 4.40 -46.73 -64.31
C LYS A 952 3.05 -47.42 -64.24
N SER A 953 2.91 -48.56 -63.55
CA SER A 953 1.60 -49.22 -63.45
C SER A 953 0.57 -48.36 -62.71
N ILE A 954 0.99 -47.61 -61.69
CA ILE A 954 0.13 -46.64 -60.99
C ILE A 954 -0.20 -45.47 -61.92
N TYR A 955 0.80 -44.89 -62.58
CA TYR A 955 0.60 -43.71 -63.44
C TYR A 955 -0.26 -44.00 -64.66
N ASN A 956 -0.14 -45.18 -65.28
CA ASN A 956 -0.97 -45.54 -66.42
C ASN A 956 -2.46 -45.55 -66.05
N VAL A 957 -2.82 -46.10 -64.88
CA VAL A 957 -4.21 -46.11 -64.41
C VAL A 957 -4.67 -44.71 -64.02
N HIS A 958 -3.81 -43.96 -63.33
CA HIS A 958 -4.06 -42.56 -63.00
C HIS A 958 -4.35 -41.72 -64.24
N ASP A 959 -3.52 -41.80 -65.28
CA ASP A 959 -3.64 -40.99 -66.49
C ASP A 959 -4.88 -41.33 -67.31
N ILE A 960 -5.29 -42.61 -67.33
CA ILE A 960 -6.55 -43.02 -67.97
C ILE A 960 -7.73 -42.36 -67.27
N LYS A 961 -7.80 -42.44 -65.94
CA LYS A 961 -8.88 -41.83 -65.14
C LYS A 961 -8.87 -40.31 -65.25
N LEU A 962 -7.71 -39.67 -65.20
CA LEU A 962 -7.57 -38.22 -65.30
C LEU A 962 -8.02 -37.71 -66.67
N LYS A 963 -7.60 -38.37 -67.76
CA LYS A 963 -8.08 -38.03 -69.11
C LYS A 963 -9.59 -38.13 -69.23
N GLN A 964 -10.21 -39.13 -68.61
CA GLN A 964 -11.67 -39.28 -68.60
C GLN A 964 -12.36 -38.13 -67.85
N ALA A 965 -11.88 -37.79 -66.66
CA ALA A 965 -12.42 -36.69 -65.86
C ALA A 965 -12.33 -35.35 -66.61
N ILE A 966 -11.18 -35.05 -67.21
CA ILE A 966 -10.96 -33.80 -67.97
C ILE A 966 -11.80 -33.77 -69.24
N ALA A 967 -11.88 -34.87 -69.98
CA ALA A 967 -12.69 -34.97 -71.20
C ALA A 967 -14.17 -34.68 -70.92
N GLN A 968 -14.71 -35.23 -69.83
CA GLN A 968 -16.08 -34.96 -69.39
C GLN A 968 -16.26 -33.50 -68.97
N LYS A 969 -15.32 -32.96 -68.17
CA LYS A 969 -15.38 -31.59 -67.63
C LYS A 969 -15.26 -30.52 -68.71
N LEU A 970 -14.45 -30.75 -69.75
CA LEU A 970 -14.22 -29.80 -70.84
C LEU A 970 -15.06 -30.07 -72.09
N GLY A 971 -15.82 -31.17 -72.14
CA GLY A 971 -16.65 -31.54 -73.29
C GLY A 971 -15.86 -31.87 -74.56
N ILE A 972 -14.66 -32.46 -74.42
CA ILE A 972 -13.76 -32.79 -75.53
C ILE A 972 -13.51 -34.31 -75.61
N PRO A 973 -13.20 -34.86 -76.80
CA PRO A 973 -12.84 -36.27 -76.92
C PRO A 973 -11.62 -36.64 -76.06
N GLN A 974 -11.67 -37.77 -75.36
CA GLN A 974 -10.59 -38.23 -74.47
C GLN A 974 -9.23 -38.34 -75.18
N HIS A 975 -9.21 -38.68 -76.48
CA HIS A 975 -7.98 -38.78 -77.27
C HIS A 975 -7.34 -37.42 -77.62
N GLU A 976 -8.05 -36.32 -77.42
CA GLU A 976 -7.52 -34.96 -77.53
C GLU A 976 -6.83 -34.49 -76.24
N VAL A 977 -7.04 -35.18 -75.11
CA VAL A 977 -6.37 -34.89 -73.83
C VAL A 977 -5.07 -35.68 -73.73
N ILE A 978 -3.96 -34.95 -73.65
CA ILE A 978 -2.61 -35.48 -73.54
C ILE A 978 -2.08 -35.17 -72.15
N ILE A 979 -1.58 -36.19 -71.45
CA ILE A 979 -0.79 -35.99 -70.24
C ILE A 979 0.66 -35.99 -70.70
N ASP A 980 1.32 -34.84 -70.59
CA ASP A 980 2.71 -34.64 -71.00
C ASP A 980 3.60 -34.67 -69.75
N GLU A 981 4.33 -35.77 -69.57
CA GLU A 981 5.37 -35.91 -68.54
C GLU A 981 6.69 -35.36 -69.10
N PHE A 982 7.19 -34.28 -68.51
CA PHE A 982 8.39 -33.60 -68.99
C PHE A 982 9.52 -33.65 -67.97
N ARG A 983 10.74 -33.34 -68.42
CA ARG A 983 11.97 -33.40 -67.60
C ARG A 983 12.70 -32.07 -67.68
N THR A 984 13.60 -31.83 -66.72
CA THR A 984 14.53 -30.70 -66.79
C THR A 984 15.25 -30.69 -68.14
N PRO A 985 15.24 -29.56 -68.88
CA PRO A 985 15.77 -29.54 -70.23
C PRO A 985 17.26 -29.92 -70.30
N GLY A 986 17.60 -30.90 -71.16
CA GLY A 986 18.97 -31.41 -71.33
C GLY A 986 19.33 -32.66 -70.51
N ALA A 987 18.37 -33.26 -69.78
CA ALA A 987 18.57 -34.52 -69.05
C ALA A 987 18.48 -35.76 -69.96
N ASP A 988 19.20 -36.84 -69.60
CA ASP A 988 19.15 -38.13 -70.29
C ASP A 988 17.74 -38.75 -70.18
N PRO A 989 17.05 -39.03 -71.32
CA PRO A 989 15.72 -39.60 -71.36
C PRO A 989 15.63 -41.02 -70.77
N ASN A 990 16.74 -41.76 -70.70
CA ASN A 990 16.77 -43.12 -70.17
C ASN A 990 17.09 -43.19 -68.67
N SER A 991 17.35 -42.06 -68.01
CA SER A 991 17.66 -42.03 -66.58
C SER A 991 16.41 -42.21 -65.70
N VAL A 992 16.58 -42.84 -64.53
CA VAL A 992 15.52 -42.93 -63.50
C VAL A 992 15.19 -41.52 -63.03
N ASN A 993 13.90 -41.16 -63.05
CA ASN A 993 13.43 -39.86 -62.59
C ASN A 993 13.07 -39.89 -61.10
N THR A 994 13.39 -38.80 -60.40
CA THR A 994 13.14 -38.67 -58.95
C THR A 994 11.69 -38.26 -58.69
N ASP A 995 11.19 -37.33 -59.49
CA ASP A 995 9.85 -36.77 -59.45
C ASP A 995 9.00 -37.22 -60.65
N ARG A 996 7.75 -36.79 -60.67
CA ARG A 996 6.87 -36.83 -61.83
C ARG A 996 6.23 -35.45 -61.98
N ASP A 997 6.85 -34.64 -62.82
CA ASP A 997 6.27 -33.38 -63.30
C ASP A 997 5.47 -33.67 -64.56
N TYR A 998 4.19 -33.31 -64.54
CA TYR A 998 3.30 -33.50 -65.67
C TYR A 998 2.33 -32.34 -65.81
N ARG A 999 1.97 -32.09 -67.06
CA ARG A 999 0.96 -31.10 -67.46
C ARG A 999 -0.09 -31.75 -68.34
N VAL A 1000 -1.20 -31.07 -68.50
CA VAL A 1000 -2.28 -31.49 -69.39
C VAL A 1000 -2.26 -30.61 -70.63
N LEU A 1001 -2.18 -31.23 -71.80
CA LEU A 1001 -2.29 -30.55 -73.09
C LEU A 1001 -3.57 -30.99 -73.81
N ARG A 1002 -4.16 -30.08 -74.56
CA ARG A 1002 -5.24 -30.33 -75.51
C ARG A 1002 -4.69 -30.27 -76.92
N LYS A 1003 -4.95 -31.31 -77.71
CA LYS A 1003 -4.68 -31.33 -79.14
C LYS A 1003 -5.72 -30.50 -79.89
N VAL A 1004 -5.28 -29.49 -80.63
CA VAL A 1004 -6.14 -28.61 -81.45
C VAL A 1004 -5.66 -28.65 -82.90
N LYS A 1005 -6.60 -28.62 -83.85
CA LYS A 1005 -6.29 -28.54 -85.28
C LYS A 1005 -6.62 -27.13 -85.76
N THR A 1006 -5.61 -26.38 -86.23
CA THR A 1006 -5.79 -25.00 -86.70
C THR A 1006 -6.57 -24.96 -88.01
N ALA A 1007 -7.04 -23.77 -88.39
CA ALA A 1007 -7.75 -23.54 -89.65
C ALA A 1007 -6.92 -23.93 -90.89
N GLU A 1008 -5.58 -23.85 -90.84
CA GLU A 1008 -4.68 -24.32 -91.91
C GLU A 1008 -4.38 -25.84 -91.85
N GLY A 1009 -4.98 -26.57 -90.92
CA GLY A 1009 -4.82 -28.02 -90.77
C GLY A 1009 -3.58 -28.46 -89.99
N LYS A 1010 -2.83 -27.54 -89.39
CA LYS A 1010 -1.69 -27.82 -88.51
C LYS A 1010 -2.19 -28.32 -87.15
N ILE A 1011 -1.47 -29.28 -86.56
CA ILE A 1011 -1.76 -29.78 -85.21
C ILE A 1011 -0.94 -28.96 -84.22
N GLU A 1012 -1.63 -28.38 -83.23
CA GLU A 1012 -1.03 -27.62 -82.14
C GLU A 1012 -1.49 -28.19 -80.79
N PHE A 1013 -0.68 -27.96 -79.75
CA PHE A 1013 -0.93 -28.48 -78.40
C PHE A 1013 -1.04 -27.30 -77.43
N HIS A 1014 -2.21 -27.15 -76.82
CA HIS A 1014 -2.52 -26.04 -75.91
C HIS A 1014 -2.56 -26.56 -74.49
N GLU A 1015 -1.85 -25.90 -73.57
CA GLU A 1015 -1.82 -26.28 -72.15
C GLU A 1015 -3.16 -25.97 -71.46
N VAL A 1016 -3.67 -26.91 -70.66
CA VAL A 1016 -4.88 -26.75 -69.83
C VAL A 1016 -4.46 -26.28 -68.44
N GLU A 1017 -5.01 -25.13 -68.01
CA GLU A 1017 -4.73 -24.52 -66.71
C GLU A 1017 -4.87 -25.51 -65.55
N THR A 1018 -3.88 -25.54 -64.65
CA THR A 1018 -3.77 -26.52 -63.56
C THR A 1018 -4.98 -26.54 -62.64
N GLN A 1019 -5.58 -25.38 -62.36
CA GLN A 1019 -6.79 -25.26 -61.51
C GLN A 1019 -7.97 -26.09 -62.03
N LYS A 1020 -8.01 -26.42 -63.34
CA LYS A 1020 -9.11 -27.18 -63.94
C LYS A 1020 -9.00 -28.69 -63.70
N TRP A 1021 -7.85 -29.23 -63.30
CA TRP A 1021 -7.64 -30.69 -63.26
C TRP A 1021 -6.78 -31.20 -62.09
N LYS A 1022 -6.05 -30.33 -61.38
CA LYS A 1022 -5.11 -30.74 -60.32
C LYS A 1022 -5.76 -31.50 -59.17
N GLU A 1023 -6.91 -31.01 -58.68
CA GLU A 1023 -7.65 -31.67 -57.60
C GLU A 1023 -8.13 -33.06 -58.02
N ASP A 1024 -8.75 -33.17 -59.20
CA ASP A 1024 -9.19 -34.44 -59.78
C ASP A 1024 -8.01 -35.45 -59.87
N SER A 1025 -6.83 -34.96 -60.27
CA SER A 1025 -5.62 -35.76 -60.35
C SER A 1025 -5.15 -36.28 -58.98
N TYR A 1026 -5.17 -35.42 -57.96
CA TYR A 1026 -4.74 -35.79 -56.61
C TYR A 1026 -5.72 -36.73 -55.93
N ASP A 1027 -7.02 -36.55 -56.15
CA ASP A 1027 -8.07 -37.45 -55.67
C ASP A 1027 -7.89 -38.85 -56.27
N ILE A 1028 -7.73 -38.95 -57.58
CA ILE A 1028 -7.47 -40.22 -58.29
C ILE A 1028 -6.21 -40.89 -57.74
N PHE A 1029 -5.12 -40.13 -57.54
CA PHE A 1029 -3.89 -40.68 -57.00
C PHE A 1029 -4.08 -41.21 -55.57
N GLY A 1030 -4.77 -40.45 -54.70
CA GLY A 1030 -5.07 -40.84 -53.33
C GLY A 1030 -5.89 -42.13 -53.23
N GLU A 1031 -6.92 -42.27 -54.09
CA GLU A 1031 -7.73 -43.49 -54.19
C GLU A 1031 -6.90 -44.69 -54.64
N LEU A 1032 -6.12 -44.55 -55.72
CA LEU A 1032 -5.32 -45.65 -56.27
C LEU A 1032 -4.24 -46.14 -55.31
N THR A 1033 -3.74 -45.25 -54.45
CA THR A 1033 -2.60 -45.53 -53.58
C THR A 1033 -2.97 -45.90 -52.15
N GLY A 1034 -4.24 -45.80 -51.77
CA GLY A 1034 -4.74 -46.14 -50.44
C GLY A 1034 -4.36 -45.10 -49.38
N LYS A 1035 -4.56 -43.81 -49.69
CA LYS A 1035 -4.29 -42.70 -48.78
C LYS A 1035 -4.97 -42.91 -47.42
N PRO A 1036 -4.25 -42.79 -46.28
CA PRO A 1036 -4.83 -42.82 -44.94
C PRO A 1036 -5.85 -41.72 -44.69
N GLU A 1037 -6.77 -41.97 -43.76
CA GLU A 1037 -7.69 -40.95 -43.26
C GLU A 1037 -6.95 -39.86 -42.49
N GLY A 1038 -7.44 -38.62 -42.58
CA GLY A 1038 -6.81 -37.45 -41.95
C GLY A 1038 -5.72 -36.73 -42.76
N ILE A 1039 -5.30 -37.31 -43.90
CA ILE A 1039 -4.34 -36.68 -44.83
C ILE A 1039 -5.09 -36.16 -46.05
N SER A 1040 -4.78 -34.96 -46.54
CA SER A 1040 -5.40 -34.42 -47.77
C SER A 1040 -4.83 -35.11 -49.02
N ASN A 1041 -5.63 -35.15 -50.10
CA ASN A 1041 -5.19 -35.74 -51.37
C ASN A 1041 -3.98 -35.01 -51.96
N GLN A 1042 -3.94 -33.68 -51.82
CA GLN A 1042 -2.79 -32.86 -52.20
C GLN A 1042 -1.53 -33.20 -51.39
N GLU A 1043 -1.61 -33.20 -50.06
CA GLU A 1043 -0.46 -33.49 -49.20
C GLU A 1043 0.09 -34.89 -49.51
N TRP A 1044 -0.81 -35.85 -49.74
CA TRP A 1044 -0.45 -37.20 -50.11
C TRP A 1044 0.24 -37.28 -51.47
N ALA A 1045 -0.31 -36.65 -52.50
CA ALA A 1045 0.26 -36.67 -53.85
C ALA A 1045 1.65 -35.99 -53.90
N GLU A 1046 1.78 -34.80 -53.31
CA GLU A 1046 3.01 -34.01 -53.31
C GLU A 1046 4.14 -34.72 -52.53
N LYS A 1047 3.83 -35.33 -51.36
CA LYS A 1047 4.82 -36.14 -50.63
C LYS A 1047 5.33 -37.32 -51.45
N HIS A 1048 4.53 -37.88 -52.34
CA HIS A 1048 4.92 -38.97 -53.24
C HIS A 1048 5.42 -38.48 -54.61
N GLN A 1049 5.87 -37.23 -54.68
CA GLN A 1049 6.50 -36.63 -55.86
C GLN A 1049 5.57 -36.61 -57.09
N GLN A 1050 4.25 -36.49 -56.87
CA GLN A 1050 3.28 -36.18 -57.91
C GLN A 1050 3.02 -34.68 -57.94
N ARG A 1051 3.60 -33.99 -58.92
CA ARG A 1051 3.36 -32.56 -59.10
C ARG A 1051 2.63 -32.31 -60.40
N GLY A 1052 1.34 -31.96 -60.29
CA GLY A 1052 0.62 -31.34 -61.39
C GLY A 1052 1.02 -29.86 -61.47
N THR A 1053 1.53 -29.45 -62.62
CA THR A 1053 2.15 -28.13 -62.81
C THR A 1053 1.74 -27.53 -64.16
N ASP A 1054 1.87 -26.21 -64.29
CA ASP A 1054 1.75 -25.46 -65.55
C ASP A 1054 2.77 -24.32 -65.60
N ARG A 1055 2.71 -23.52 -66.68
CA ARG A 1055 3.59 -22.35 -66.89
C ARG A 1055 3.56 -21.28 -65.78
N PHE A 1056 2.57 -21.27 -64.90
CA PHE A 1056 2.41 -20.29 -63.81
C PHE A 1056 2.92 -20.82 -62.46
N ASP A 1057 3.47 -22.03 -62.41
CA ASP A 1057 4.02 -22.62 -61.19
C ASP A 1057 5.19 -21.78 -60.64
N ALA A 1058 5.16 -21.47 -59.35
CA ALA A 1058 6.18 -20.67 -58.66
C ALA A 1058 7.60 -21.30 -58.68
N GLU A 1059 7.72 -22.60 -59.00
CA GLU A 1059 9.00 -23.29 -59.22
C GLU A 1059 9.46 -23.32 -60.68
N ALA A 1060 8.76 -22.62 -61.58
CA ALA A 1060 9.13 -22.40 -62.97
C ALA A 1060 9.33 -20.89 -63.23
N CYS A 1061 10.58 -20.47 -63.45
CA CYS A 1061 10.87 -19.09 -63.88
C CYS A 1061 10.82 -18.97 -65.41
N SER A 1062 10.66 -17.75 -65.91
CA SER A 1062 10.55 -17.43 -67.34
C SER A 1062 11.68 -18.00 -68.20
N ASP A 1063 12.89 -18.10 -67.66
CA ASP A 1063 14.06 -18.64 -68.37
C ASP A 1063 14.00 -20.16 -68.60
N TYR A 1064 13.23 -20.87 -67.78
CA TYR A 1064 13.02 -22.32 -67.86
C TYR A 1064 11.72 -22.69 -68.60
N SER A 1065 10.89 -21.71 -68.95
CA SER A 1065 9.70 -21.92 -69.77
C SER A 1065 10.10 -22.27 -71.20
N ASP A 1066 9.52 -23.34 -71.73
CA ASP A 1066 9.60 -23.77 -73.12
C ASP A 1066 8.43 -23.21 -73.96
N HIS A 1067 7.71 -22.20 -73.45
CA HIS A 1067 6.48 -21.68 -74.02
C HIS A 1067 6.55 -20.16 -74.25
N VAL A 1068 6.16 -19.68 -75.44
CA VAL A 1068 6.00 -18.24 -75.74
C VAL A 1068 4.56 -17.98 -76.18
N VAL A 1069 3.92 -16.95 -75.62
CA VAL A 1069 2.59 -16.53 -76.06
C VAL A 1069 2.72 -15.87 -77.42
N ASN A 1070 1.99 -16.38 -78.42
CA ASN A 1070 1.85 -15.71 -79.69
C ASN A 1070 0.92 -14.50 -79.49
N PRO A 1071 1.43 -13.25 -79.59
CA PRO A 1071 0.64 -12.07 -79.28
C PRO A 1071 -0.49 -11.80 -80.28
N LYS A 1072 -0.54 -12.50 -81.42
CA LYS A 1072 -1.60 -12.38 -82.42
C LYS A 1072 -2.77 -13.33 -82.18
N THR A 1073 -2.53 -14.51 -81.63
CA THR A 1073 -3.57 -15.54 -81.42
C THR A 1073 -3.97 -15.69 -79.95
N GLY A 1074 -3.13 -15.20 -79.01
CA GLY A 1074 -3.32 -15.42 -77.57
C GLY A 1074 -2.97 -16.84 -77.13
N GLU A 1075 -2.48 -17.68 -78.05
CA GLU A 1075 -2.18 -19.08 -77.83
C GLU A 1075 -0.70 -19.30 -77.49
N VAL A 1076 -0.41 -20.46 -76.91
CA VAL A 1076 0.91 -20.78 -76.36
C VAL A 1076 1.67 -21.69 -77.33
N GLU A 1077 2.80 -21.22 -77.87
CA GLU A 1077 3.68 -22.00 -78.75
C GLU A 1077 4.86 -22.60 -77.98
N ILE A 1078 5.26 -23.83 -78.32
CA ILE A 1078 6.42 -24.52 -77.72
C ILE A 1078 7.72 -24.17 -78.46
N LEU A 1079 8.64 -23.49 -77.76
CA LEU A 1079 10.00 -23.13 -78.21
C LEU A 1079 11.06 -23.67 -77.24
N ASP A 1080 12.31 -23.75 -77.68
CA ASP A 1080 13.42 -24.25 -76.85
C ASP A 1080 13.70 -23.26 -75.67
N ALA A 1081 13.71 -23.74 -74.42
CA ALA A 1081 13.83 -22.88 -73.23
C ALA A 1081 15.07 -21.95 -73.25
N ASN A 1082 14.89 -20.66 -72.91
CA ASN A 1082 15.93 -19.63 -73.01
C ASN A 1082 17.21 -20.01 -72.25
N ILE A 1083 17.08 -20.66 -71.10
CA ILE A 1083 18.21 -21.10 -70.28
C ILE A 1083 19.23 -21.95 -71.05
N LYS A 1084 18.81 -22.74 -72.05
CA LYS A 1084 19.75 -23.52 -72.90
C LYS A 1084 20.65 -22.62 -73.72
N GLN A 1085 20.11 -21.52 -74.25
CA GLN A 1085 20.86 -20.55 -75.06
C GLN A 1085 21.76 -19.68 -74.19
N VAL A 1086 21.28 -19.33 -73.00
CA VAL A 1086 22.06 -18.60 -71.99
C VAL A 1086 23.32 -19.37 -71.60
N LYS A 1087 23.20 -20.67 -71.27
CA LYS A 1087 24.34 -21.53 -70.90
C LYS A 1087 25.36 -21.72 -72.02
N LYS A 1088 24.93 -21.61 -73.28
CA LYS A 1088 25.80 -21.66 -74.48
C LYS A 1088 26.48 -20.32 -74.79
N GLY A 1089 26.07 -19.24 -74.12
CA GLY A 1089 26.55 -17.88 -74.41
C GLY A 1089 25.88 -17.23 -75.62
N ASN A 1090 24.76 -17.76 -76.09
CA ASN A 1090 24.02 -17.24 -77.25
C ASN A 1090 22.87 -16.29 -76.87
N SER A 1091 22.57 -16.16 -75.58
CA SER A 1091 21.48 -15.33 -75.05
C SER A 1091 21.80 -14.86 -73.62
N ARG A 1092 20.92 -14.05 -73.04
CA ARG A 1092 20.96 -13.58 -71.64
C ARG A 1092 19.68 -13.99 -70.91
N LEU A 1093 19.75 -14.07 -69.58
CA LEU A 1093 18.59 -14.39 -68.74
C LEU A 1093 17.49 -13.36 -68.95
N ILE A 1094 16.23 -13.79 -68.94
CA ILE A 1094 15.06 -12.90 -68.96
C ILE A 1094 14.93 -12.20 -67.61
N SER A 1095 15.14 -12.93 -66.52
CA SER A 1095 15.23 -12.35 -65.19
C SER A 1095 16.18 -13.14 -64.30
N ALA A 1096 17.35 -12.59 -64.05
CA ALA A 1096 18.33 -13.21 -63.17
C ALA A 1096 17.81 -13.33 -61.72
N GLU A 1097 17.05 -12.33 -61.25
CA GLU A 1097 16.47 -12.33 -59.91
C GLU A 1097 15.43 -13.45 -59.74
N LYS A 1098 14.47 -13.62 -60.67
CA LYS A 1098 13.49 -14.72 -60.63
C LYS A 1098 14.14 -16.09 -60.75
N THR A 1099 15.21 -16.21 -61.53
CA THR A 1099 15.99 -17.46 -61.63
C THR A 1099 16.65 -17.82 -60.30
N GLY A 1100 17.21 -16.83 -59.59
CA GLY A 1100 17.76 -17.01 -58.24
C GLY A 1100 16.69 -17.38 -57.21
N GLU A 1101 15.55 -16.70 -57.21
CA GLU A 1101 14.42 -16.98 -56.30
C GLU A 1101 13.86 -18.39 -56.48
N MET A 1102 13.73 -18.87 -57.72
CA MET A 1102 13.30 -20.23 -58.01
C MET A 1102 14.18 -21.28 -57.32
N TYR A 1103 15.51 -21.16 -57.42
CA TYR A 1103 16.42 -22.11 -56.76
C TYR A 1103 16.40 -21.96 -55.24
N LYS A 1104 16.29 -20.73 -54.72
CA LYS A 1104 16.12 -20.50 -53.29
C LYS A 1104 14.89 -21.22 -52.75
N ASN A 1105 13.76 -21.07 -53.42
CA ASN A 1105 12.49 -21.70 -53.04
C ASN A 1105 12.59 -23.22 -53.10
N LYS A 1106 13.20 -23.79 -54.14
CA LYS A 1106 13.42 -25.26 -54.24
C LYS A 1106 14.24 -25.81 -53.08
N VAL A 1107 15.30 -25.11 -52.68
CA VAL A 1107 16.12 -25.51 -51.53
C VAL A 1107 15.35 -25.34 -50.22
N GLN A 1108 14.62 -24.23 -50.04
CA GLN A 1108 13.84 -23.97 -48.83
C GLN A 1108 12.70 -24.98 -48.65
N ASN A 1109 11.93 -25.27 -49.70
CA ASN A 1109 10.90 -26.30 -49.70
C ASN A 1109 11.45 -27.67 -49.27
N SER A 1110 12.67 -28.00 -49.68
CA SER A 1110 13.34 -29.25 -49.30
C SER A 1110 13.77 -29.27 -47.82
N ILE A 1111 14.14 -28.12 -47.26
CA ILE A 1111 14.46 -27.94 -45.83
C ILE A 1111 13.19 -28.08 -44.98
N ASP A 1112 12.11 -27.42 -45.39
CA ASP A 1112 10.83 -27.42 -44.68
C ASP A 1112 10.20 -28.81 -44.67
N ASN A 1113 10.42 -29.59 -45.73
CA ASN A 1113 10.03 -31.00 -45.82
C ASN A 1113 10.98 -31.97 -45.06
N GLY A 1114 11.99 -31.47 -44.34
CA GLY A 1114 12.88 -32.29 -43.51
C GLY A 1114 13.94 -33.08 -44.28
N THR A 1115 14.17 -32.78 -45.56
CA THR A 1115 15.01 -33.58 -46.47
C THR A 1115 16.33 -32.90 -46.79
N LYS A 1116 17.30 -32.93 -45.87
CA LYS A 1116 18.62 -32.31 -46.09
C LYS A 1116 19.36 -32.79 -47.35
N PRO A 1117 19.39 -34.09 -47.69
CA PRO A 1117 20.01 -34.55 -48.94
C PRO A 1117 19.33 -33.95 -50.19
N GLU A 1118 18.02 -33.73 -50.16
CA GLU A 1118 17.28 -33.08 -51.24
C GLU A 1118 17.62 -31.59 -51.35
N ALA A 1119 17.72 -30.90 -50.22
CA ALA A 1119 18.12 -29.50 -50.18
C ALA A 1119 19.51 -29.29 -50.82
N TYR A 1120 20.48 -30.17 -50.53
CA TYR A 1120 21.78 -30.13 -51.21
C TYR A 1120 21.69 -30.51 -52.68
N ALA A 1121 20.81 -31.43 -53.10
CA ALA A 1121 20.64 -31.76 -54.50
C ALA A 1121 20.09 -30.58 -55.32
N GLN A 1122 19.12 -29.85 -54.78
CA GLN A 1122 18.59 -28.64 -55.42
C GLN A 1122 19.62 -27.51 -55.41
N LEU A 1123 20.39 -27.36 -54.32
CA LEU A 1123 21.48 -26.40 -54.23
C LEU A 1123 22.57 -26.69 -55.28
N GLN A 1124 22.97 -27.95 -55.46
CA GLN A 1124 23.93 -28.37 -56.48
C GLN A 1124 23.46 -28.02 -57.90
N LYS A 1125 22.17 -28.20 -58.20
CA LYS A 1125 21.58 -27.78 -59.48
C LYS A 1125 21.64 -26.26 -59.65
N GLY A 1126 21.36 -25.50 -58.59
CA GLY A 1126 21.47 -24.04 -58.57
C GLY A 1126 22.89 -23.55 -58.81
N ILE A 1127 23.87 -24.11 -58.09
CA ILE A 1127 25.30 -23.83 -58.24
C ILE A 1127 25.76 -24.08 -59.68
N LYS A 1128 25.48 -25.27 -60.21
CA LYS A 1128 25.89 -25.62 -61.58
C LYS A 1128 25.27 -24.66 -62.60
N THR A 1129 24.01 -24.29 -62.42
CA THR A 1129 23.35 -23.36 -63.33
C THR A 1129 23.94 -21.96 -63.23
N LEU A 1130 24.28 -21.48 -62.03
CA LEU A 1130 24.95 -20.18 -61.85
C LEU A 1130 26.31 -20.16 -62.56
N GLU A 1131 27.09 -21.23 -62.42
CA GLU A 1131 28.39 -21.39 -63.08
C GLU A 1131 28.25 -21.42 -64.62
N ASP A 1132 27.31 -22.21 -65.15
CA ASP A 1132 27.06 -22.31 -66.59
C ASP A 1132 26.61 -20.96 -67.18
N VAL A 1133 25.72 -20.22 -66.48
CA VAL A 1133 25.25 -18.89 -66.89
C VAL A 1133 26.41 -17.89 -66.90
N ARG A 1134 27.18 -17.80 -65.80
CA ARG A 1134 28.34 -16.89 -65.73
C ARG A 1134 29.38 -17.22 -66.80
N LYS A 1135 29.60 -18.49 -67.11
CA LYS A 1135 30.48 -18.92 -68.21
C LYS A 1135 29.95 -18.47 -69.57
N GLY A 1136 28.65 -18.64 -69.82
CA GLY A 1136 27.99 -18.15 -71.04
C GLY A 1136 28.03 -16.63 -71.20
N TYR A 1137 28.01 -15.87 -70.09
CA TYR A 1137 28.16 -14.42 -70.12
C TYR A 1137 29.62 -14.00 -70.39
N LYS A 1138 30.59 -14.70 -69.79
CA LYS A 1138 32.02 -14.49 -70.07
C LYS A 1138 32.36 -14.76 -71.54
N SER A 1139 31.76 -15.77 -72.18
CA SER A 1139 31.95 -16.02 -73.62
C SER A 1139 31.34 -14.95 -74.54
N GLN A 1140 30.49 -14.06 -73.99
CA GLN A 1140 29.97 -12.88 -74.68
C GLN A 1140 30.82 -11.62 -74.42
N ASN A 1141 31.97 -11.75 -73.73
CA ASN A 1141 32.81 -10.63 -73.27
C ASN A 1141 32.06 -9.63 -72.37
N LEU A 1142 31.10 -10.11 -71.56
CA LEU A 1142 30.41 -9.27 -70.57
C LEU A 1142 31.27 -9.12 -69.31
N ASP A 1143 31.40 -7.88 -68.83
CA ASP A 1143 32.08 -7.55 -67.58
C ASP A 1143 31.19 -7.86 -66.38
N ILE A 1144 31.21 -9.12 -65.92
CA ILE A 1144 30.39 -9.59 -64.82
C ILE A 1144 31.16 -9.57 -63.49
N PRO A 1145 30.53 -9.18 -62.37
CA PRO A 1145 31.17 -9.27 -61.05
C PRO A 1145 31.64 -10.71 -60.74
N GLU A 1146 32.81 -10.84 -60.12
CA GLU A 1146 33.26 -12.13 -59.58
C GLU A 1146 32.49 -12.48 -58.30
N LEU A 1147 32.24 -13.77 -58.09
CA LEU A 1147 31.62 -14.24 -56.86
C LEU A 1147 32.60 -14.11 -55.69
N ASP A 1148 32.10 -13.81 -54.48
CA ASP A 1148 32.90 -13.77 -53.27
C ASP A 1148 33.72 -15.08 -53.08
N PRO A 1149 35.03 -15.01 -52.76
CA PRO A 1149 35.89 -16.19 -52.64
C PRO A 1149 35.41 -17.24 -51.61
N LYS A 1150 34.80 -16.81 -50.49
CA LYS A 1150 34.25 -17.74 -49.50
C LYS A 1150 33.00 -18.44 -50.03
N THR A 1151 32.17 -17.72 -50.78
CA THR A 1151 31.00 -18.28 -51.49
C THR A 1151 31.45 -19.31 -52.53
N GLN A 1152 32.47 -19.01 -53.35
CA GLN A 1152 33.03 -19.96 -54.32
C GLN A 1152 33.59 -21.23 -53.65
N LEU A 1153 34.29 -21.05 -52.52
CA LEU A 1153 34.80 -22.19 -51.75
C LEU A 1153 33.66 -23.03 -51.15
N ALA A 1154 32.61 -22.38 -50.64
CA ALA A 1154 31.43 -23.05 -50.11
C ALA A 1154 30.67 -23.83 -51.21
N MET A 1155 30.54 -23.24 -52.41
CA MET A 1155 29.99 -23.90 -53.60
C MET A 1155 30.76 -25.17 -53.97
N ASN A 1156 32.09 -25.13 -53.91
CA ASN A 1156 32.93 -26.28 -54.23
C ASN A 1156 32.75 -27.44 -53.27
N TYR A 1157 32.62 -27.17 -51.96
CA TYR A 1157 32.28 -28.19 -50.98
C TYR A 1157 30.82 -28.66 -51.10
N ALA A 1158 29.86 -27.77 -51.36
CA ALA A 1158 28.46 -28.16 -51.53
C ALA A 1158 28.25 -29.08 -52.74
N LYS A 1159 29.00 -28.89 -53.83
CA LYS A 1159 29.04 -29.80 -55.00
C LYS A 1159 29.55 -31.20 -54.67
N GLN A 1160 30.34 -31.34 -53.61
CA GLN A 1160 30.88 -32.61 -53.17
C GLN A 1160 29.92 -33.40 -52.28
N VAL A 1161 28.84 -32.79 -51.78
CA VAL A 1161 27.89 -33.47 -50.89
C VAL A 1161 27.23 -34.66 -51.59
N SER A 1162 27.31 -35.83 -50.97
CA SER A 1162 26.54 -37.01 -51.37
C SER A 1162 25.05 -36.77 -51.10
N THR A 1163 24.24 -36.83 -52.16
CA THR A 1163 22.77 -36.64 -52.11
C THR A 1163 22.01 -37.96 -52.24
N GLN A 1164 22.74 -39.07 -52.18
CA GLN A 1164 22.26 -40.44 -52.20
C GLN A 1164 22.74 -41.15 -50.93
N ILE A 1165 22.16 -42.32 -50.63
CA ILE A 1165 22.60 -43.14 -49.51
C ILE A 1165 24.08 -43.51 -49.71
N THR A 1166 24.87 -43.35 -48.66
CA THR A 1166 26.31 -43.63 -48.65
C THR A 1166 26.70 -44.19 -47.30
N SER A 1167 27.77 -44.99 -47.27
CA SER A 1167 28.30 -45.52 -46.00
C SER A 1167 28.73 -44.40 -45.05
N ASP A 1168 28.68 -44.65 -43.74
CA ASP A 1168 29.19 -43.73 -42.71
C ASP A 1168 30.66 -43.31 -42.94
N ALA A 1169 31.45 -44.16 -43.59
CA ALA A 1169 32.84 -43.89 -43.96
C ALA A 1169 32.99 -42.87 -45.10
N ASP A 1170 31.93 -42.53 -45.84
CA ASP A 1170 32.02 -41.58 -46.96
C ASP A 1170 32.44 -40.19 -46.45
N PRO A 1171 33.56 -39.61 -46.95
CA PRO A 1171 33.97 -38.26 -46.59
C PRO A 1171 32.99 -37.19 -47.12
N HIS A 1172 32.17 -37.53 -48.11
CA HIS A 1172 31.23 -36.63 -48.78
C HIS A 1172 29.83 -36.59 -48.15
N ARG A 1173 29.59 -37.33 -47.06
CA ARG A 1173 28.30 -37.35 -46.37
C ARG A 1173 27.87 -35.95 -45.91
N VAL A 1174 26.59 -35.63 -46.07
CA VAL A 1174 25.98 -34.32 -45.76
C VAL A 1174 26.56 -33.71 -44.49
N GLU A 1175 26.39 -34.37 -43.34
CA GLU A 1175 26.83 -33.85 -42.02
C GLU A 1175 28.32 -33.50 -41.91
N LYS A 1176 29.21 -34.29 -42.54
CA LYS A 1176 30.66 -34.04 -42.51
C LYS A 1176 31.03 -32.82 -43.34
N ILE A 1177 30.42 -32.71 -44.51
CA ILE A 1177 30.64 -31.58 -45.41
C ILE A 1177 29.97 -30.31 -44.88
N GLU A 1178 28.77 -30.36 -44.29
CA GLU A 1178 28.13 -29.19 -43.66
C GLU A 1178 29.04 -28.55 -42.60
N LYS A 1179 29.60 -29.39 -41.71
CA LYS A 1179 30.56 -28.95 -40.68
C LYS A 1179 31.81 -28.32 -41.31
N THR A 1180 32.27 -28.88 -42.43
CA THR A 1180 33.44 -28.37 -43.15
C THR A 1180 33.14 -27.03 -43.82
N ILE A 1181 32.01 -26.89 -44.52
CA ILE A 1181 31.56 -25.64 -45.14
C ILE A 1181 31.45 -24.55 -44.08
N LYS A 1182 30.75 -24.82 -42.98
CA LYS A 1182 30.55 -23.85 -41.89
C LYS A 1182 31.86 -23.41 -41.26
N ARG A 1183 32.78 -24.35 -41.00
CA ARG A 1183 34.08 -24.05 -40.40
C ARG A 1183 34.99 -23.24 -41.33
N VAL A 1184 35.06 -23.60 -42.61
CA VAL A 1184 36.06 -23.04 -43.54
C VAL A 1184 35.56 -21.75 -44.20
N THR A 1185 34.25 -21.60 -44.40
CA THR A 1185 33.68 -20.50 -45.18
C THR A 1185 32.74 -19.60 -44.38
N GLY A 1186 32.26 -20.06 -43.21
CA GLY A 1186 31.24 -19.37 -42.43
C GLY A 1186 29.81 -19.58 -42.94
N HIS A 1187 29.61 -20.17 -44.11
CA HIS A 1187 28.29 -20.48 -44.65
C HIS A 1187 27.70 -21.76 -44.02
N ASP A 1188 26.40 -21.73 -43.78
CA ASP A 1188 25.54 -22.89 -43.63
C ASP A 1188 24.64 -23.05 -44.87
N LEU A 1189 23.82 -24.11 -44.90
CA LEU A 1189 22.94 -24.39 -46.04
C LEU A 1189 22.03 -23.21 -46.41
N LYS A 1190 21.47 -22.49 -45.42
CA LYS A 1190 20.55 -21.38 -45.65
C LYS A 1190 21.28 -20.14 -46.18
N THR A 1191 22.40 -19.78 -45.55
CA THR A 1191 23.21 -18.63 -45.97
C THR A 1191 23.91 -18.87 -47.31
N LEU A 1192 24.32 -20.11 -47.61
CA LEU A 1192 24.82 -20.47 -48.93
C LEU A 1192 23.73 -20.38 -49.99
N ASN A 1193 22.52 -20.87 -49.70
CA ASN A 1193 21.37 -20.75 -50.61
C ASN A 1193 21.07 -19.28 -50.96
N GLU A 1194 21.11 -18.39 -49.96
CA GLU A 1194 20.95 -16.95 -50.18
C GLU A 1194 22.09 -16.35 -51.00
N ALA A 1195 23.34 -16.80 -50.78
CA ALA A 1195 24.49 -16.37 -51.56
C ALA A 1195 24.39 -16.79 -53.03
N ILE A 1196 23.86 -17.98 -53.34
CA ILE A 1196 23.60 -18.41 -54.73
C ILE A 1196 22.53 -17.54 -55.38
N LYS A 1197 21.44 -17.23 -54.67
CA LYS A 1197 20.40 -16.30 -55.14
C LYS A 1197 21.00 -14.93 -55.49
N ASN A 1198 21.84 -14.40 -54.60
CA ASN A 1198 22.52 -13.12 -54.82
C ASN A 1198 23.51 -13.19 -55.98
N GLY A 1199 24.20 -14.32 -56.15
CA GLY A 1199 25.05 -14.56 -57.31
C GLY A 1199 24.28 -14.42 -58.63
N PHE A 1200 23.05 -14.93 -58.74
CA PHE A 1200 22.22 -14.64 -59.91
C PHE A 1200 21.83 -13.17 -59.99
N LYS A 1201 21.44 -12.54 -58.87
CA LYS A 1201 21.07 -11.11 -58.82
C LYS A 1201 22.16 -10.17 -59.33
N ASP A 1202 23.44 -10.50 -59.14
CA ASP A 1202 24.57 -9.73 -59.71
C ASP A 1202 24.48 -9.58 -61.23
N LEU A 1203 23.82 -10.51 -61.92
CA LEU A 1203 23.70 -10.55 -63.37
C LEU A 1203 22.50 -9.75 -63.89
N LYS A 1204 21.68 -9.16 -63.00
CA LYS A 1204 20.44 -8.44 -63.33
C LYS A 1204 20.65 -7.30 -64.33
N THR A 1205 21.80 -6.62 -64.27
CA THR A 1205 22.14 -5.52 -65.20
C THR A 1205 22.27 -5.98 -66.65
N PHE A 1206 22.39 -7.29 -66.88
CA PHE A 1206 22.49 -7.91 -68.20
C PHE A 1206 21.22 -8.64 -68.62
N ASP A 1207 20.12 -8.54 -67.85
CA ASP A 1207 18.85 -9.16 -68.20
C ASP A 1207 18.44 -8.75 -69.63
N LYS A 1208 17.93 -9.72 -70.38
CA LYS A 1208 17.43 -9.52 -71.74
C LYS A 1208 16.25 -8.55 -71.63
N GLY A 1209 16.47 -7.30 -72.08
CA GLY A 1209 15.47 -6.24 -72.03
C GLY A 1209 14.08 -6.76 -72.41
N VAL A 1210 13.12 -6.48 -71.54
CA VAL A 1210 11.71 -6.90 -71.66
C VAL A 1210 11.16 -6.33 -72.98
N PRO A 1211 10.58 -7.14 -73.89
CA PRO A 1211 9.60 -6.59 -74.82
C PRO A 1211 8.48 -6.04 -73.93
N SER A 1212 8.35 -4.71 -73.90
CA SER A 1212 7.39 -3.98 -73.08
C SER A 1212 5.99 -4.59 -73.13
N ASN A 1213 5.65 -5.35 -72.09
CA ASN A 1213 4.34 -5.50 -71.42
C ASN A 1213 4.25 -6.86 -70.71
N SER A 1214 4.32 -6.82 -69.38
CA SER A 1214 3.58 -7.71 -68.46
C SER A 1214 3.70 -7.18 -67.03
#